data_AF-A0A1Q5T331-F1
#
_entry.id   AF-A0A1Q5T331-F1
#
_cell.length_a   1.000
_cell.length_b   1.000
_cell.length_c   1.000
_cell.angle_alpha   90.00
_cell.angle_beta   90.00
_cell.angle_gamma   90.00
#
_symmetry.space_group_name_H-M   'P 1'
#
loop_
_entity.id
_entity.type
_entity.pdbx_description
1 polymer ?
#
loop_
_entity_poly.entity_id
_entity_poly.type
_entity_poly.pdbx_seq_one_letter_code
_entity_poly.pdbx_strand_id
1 'polypeptide(L)'
;MATTYDCQINKRALIDLLGVELKAHHIDISGMVLERFNFILGNTDLSQEQSKVIHTLFVQPMLVTDTDLGKILRLKAPQMGSSLNQSLAPREHAFYIRSWSMTPTQLYNISQYLQDDGKTFPELDEWKFTSFVARTRDITVRYVGSTNCVTTASRRFADDTNNKSKKSLLGAFQCCLEEKYPLISQKAKIHLLPDMSFDILGSGNHIGNQLNADDTESLLIHLLGSRSLLNLQLGGHHIRYLPSEEDEMIFENLDTSYFQKILSENSLFSNSEWSSVKNHFAKMLTGDPRLNEAVSKTAKDALESQARPYQYLGTTIVVFIGEELTDSHLKARCSFFDGKSKSSRLVRNLIYRIKHIEEKNYIGDNVVPLQDISRAFPFLNVIPLPKYSATVKALDFLSAYFRCTRPIIVVTFGKVAASAMIFNLTKISAKSRLIKSFLTLGTHPLEIRSYDSDDNEAFIHIPLEHPGSHQYGPRSSVRLRFYYLTMQFAFFVASCAIEIVDTYPKCTKTPSRRELCTQILAHVEKALKSGAGSYFQSNMIQARKAAQAVENSDTHFQTDLFEYLYMRSSNWHESKLAQTALCDSTARIHNSIGAVATGPLDFYTPAIFGKKNGIEILDEHTFSHIASFGMSVGEAYSEKRRRDLDMVWARAQKELHWSIPHSEDKRNIWMEQFASLQPGQPYLLRALSQLTDGDYLKVLIETCPKKRWYPTLPIEKYEKGVLSEGVVKCGFWLQKKNVRKSSTLFPSRFLTAKEMQGYPIAIKEDGAFLLRWKHPDGSNKTLSLCARFAIPKGNRDSRALSFTEHGIDIVDASGRSLRSSNLWSEGISKASIPRSELHSRPSGRLLVDLWTTARQDCGHSVAKEEIDGISKKWGAPGQKYLASNATKQQMLRQNCPPRENDANFLLVAFLDERFPDGGTLRTAPKAKVGDSTEDLQAFVQFCKRSEFSRHPYSSTWIGLLDRDAPLVGLLGKNIQIYRACQVSGNYNLESHD
;
A
#
# COMPACT_ATOMS: atom_id res chain seq x y z
N MET A 1 -48.23 1.78 -2.13
CA MET A 1 -47.83 0.35 -2.26
C MET A 1 -46.32 0.29 -2.29
N ALA A 2 -45.67 0.04 -1.14
CA ALA A 2 -44.22 -0.10 -1.03
C ALA A 2 -43.92 -1.57 -0.69
N THR A 3 -43.32 -2.29 -1.63
CA THR A 3 -42.92 -3.68 -1.48
C THR A 3 -41.68 -3.76 -0.61
N THR A 4 -41.82 -4.28 0.60
CA THR A 4 -40.73 -4.81 1.43
C THR A 4 -40.00 -5.90 0.64
N TYR A 5 -38.82 -5.59 0.11
CA TYR A 5 -37.88 -6.62 -0.31
C TYR A 5 -37.28 -7.24 0.96
N ASP A 6 -37.96 -8.23 1.51
CA ASP A 6 -37.39 -9.17 2.47
C ASP A 6 -36.29 -9.95 1.73
N CYS A 7 -35.07 -9.42 1.74
CA CYS A 7 -33.90 -10.16 1.28
C CYS A 7 -33.61 -11.22 2.34
N GLN A 8 -34.28 -12.36 2.24
CA GLN A 8 -33.92 -13.55 3.01
C GLN A 8 -32.48 -13.91 2.64
N ILE A 9 -31.53 -13.57 3.51
CA ILE A 9 -30.16 -14.05 3.40
C ILE A 9 -30.24 -15.56 3.69
N ASN A 10 -30.33 -16.35 2.62
CA ASN A 10 -30.28 -17.80 2.74
C ASN A 10 -28.95 -18.18 3.41
N LYS A 11 -29.00 -19.15 4.33
CA LYS A 11 -27.87 -19.80 5.01
C LYS A 11 -26.63 -19.97 4.13
N ARG A 12 -26.84 -20.45 2.90
CA ARG A 12 -25.77 -20.65 1.91
C ARG A 12 -25.06 -19.36 1.55
N ALA A 13 -25.81 -18.28 1.31
CA ALA A 13 -25.25 -16.97 0.98
C ALA A 13 -24.37 -16.41 2.11
N LEU A 14 -24.71 -16.70 3.38
CA LEU A 14 -23.88 -16.28 4.51
C LEU A 14 -22.56 -17.04 4.58
N ILE A 15 -22.61 -18.36 4.41
CA ILE A 15 -21.42 -19.21 4.36
C ILE A 15 -20.53 -18.81 3.18
N ASP A 16 -21.14 -18.52 2.03
CA ASP A 16 -20.43 -18.03 0.85
C ASP A 16 -19.79 -16.66 1.13
N LEU A 17 -20.49 -15.75 1.81
CA LEU A 17 -19.96 -14.45 2.22
C LEU A 17 -18.75 -14.59 3.16
N LEU A 18 -18.86 -15.44 4.18
CA LEU A 18 -17.74 -15.73 5.09
C LEU A 18 -16.57 -16.39 4.35
N GLY A 19 -16.86 -17.29 3.41
CA GLY A 19 -15.85 -17.91 2.56
C GLY A 19 -15.13 -16.89 1.67
N VAL A 20 -15.86 -15.93 1.09
CA VAL A 20 -15.29 -14.83 0.32
C VAL A 20 -14.43 -13.93 1.20
N GLU A 21 -14.89 -13.59 2.40
CA GLU A 21 -14.15 -12.75 3.34
C GLU A 21 -12.86 -13.44 3.80
N LEU A 22 -12.92 -14.71 4.22
CA LEU A 22 -11.76 -15.51 4.60
C LEU A 22 -10.73 -15.59 3.45
N LYS A 23 -11.20 -15.82 2.21
CA LYS A 23 -10.33 -15.81 1.02
C LYS A 23 -9.73 -14.43 0.75
N ALA A 24 -10.49 -13.35 0.96
CA ALA A 24 -10.00 -11.97 0.81
C ALA A 24 -8.88 -11.64 1.81
N HIS A 25 -8.89 -12.28 2.99
CA HIS A 25 -7.80 -12.22 3.98
C HIS A 25 -6.70 -13.26 3.76
N HIS A 26 -6.70 -13.97 2.63
CA HIS A 26 -5.74 -15.01 2.28
C HIS A 26 -5.71 -16.18 3.27
N ILE A 27 -6.88 -16.63 3.73
CA ILE A 27 -7.03 -17.79 4.60
C ILE A 27 -7.49 -18.99 3.78
N ASP A 28 -6.78 -20.11 3.93
CA ASP A 28 -7.12 -21.35 3.23
C ASP A 28 -8.29 -22.06 3.92
N ILE A 29 -9.42 -22.08 3.22
CA ILE A 29 -10.67 -22.68 3.67
C ILE A 29 -10.89 -24.10 3.13
N SER A 30 -9.99 -24.65 2.30
CA SER A 30 -10.18 -25.95 1.64
C SER A 30 -10.36 -27.11 2.63
N GLY A 31 -9.72 -27.02 3.80
CA GLY A 31 -9.87 -27.98 4.90
C GLY A 31 -10.91 -27.60 5.95
N MET A 32 -11.64 -26.49 5.78
CA MET A 32 -12.67 -26.07 6.73
C MET A 32 -13.97 -26.82 6.46
N VAL A 33 -14.52 -27.46 7.49
CA VAL A 33 -15.86 -28.06 7.42
C VAL A 33 -16.89 -26.97 7.72
N LEU A 34 -17.20 -26.15 6.71
CA LEU A 34 -18.11 -25.00 6.86
C LEU A 34 -19.52 -25.44 7.28
N GLU A 35 -19.91 -26.66 6.97
CA GLU A 35 -21.18 -27.27 7.40
C GLU A 35 -21.30 -27.35 8.92
N ARG A 36 -20.19 -27.33 9.66
CA ARG A 36 -20.25 -27.25 11.13
C ARG A 36 -20.82 -25.95 11.62
N PHE A 37 -20.79 -24.89 10.84
CA PHE A 37 -21.35 -23.58 11.21
C PHE A 37 -22.82 -23.47 10.81
N ASN A 38 -23.40 -24.54 10.26
CA ASN A 38 -24.81 -24.59 9.94
C ASN A 38 -25.71 -24.32 11.15
N PHE A 39 -25.24 -24.58 12.38
CA PHE A 39 -26.04 -24.29 13.56
C PHE A 39 -26.15 -22.79 13.90
N ILE A 40 -25.19 -21.94 13.47
CA ILE A 40 -25.27 -20.47 13.64
C ILE A 40 -26.61 -19.95 13.06
N LEU A 41 -27.11 -20.65 12.05
CA LEU A 41 -28.23 -20.22 11.22
C LEU A 41 -29.51 -20.99 11.50
N GLY A 42 -29.52 -21.87 12.51
CA GLY A 42 -30.64 -22.76 12.81
C GLY A 42 -30.94 -23.77 11.70
N ASN A 43 -31.84 -24.72 11.98
CA ASN A 43 -32.46 -25.61 10.98
C ASN A 43 -33.78 -25.02 10.43
N THR A 44 -34.28 -23.95 11.04
CA THR A 44 -35.50 -23.23 10.67
C THR A 44 -35.14 -21.87 10.07
N ASP A 45 -35.99 -21.32 9.21
CA ASP A 45 -35.84 -19.97 8.68
C ASP A 45 -35.53 -18.97 9.80
N LEU A 46 -34.49 -18.16 9.61
CA LEU A 46 -34.07 -17.13 10.57
C LEU A 46 -35.25 -16.20 10.86
N SER A 47 -35.51 -15.91 12.14
CA SER A 47 -36.50 -14.89 12.46
C SER A 47 -36.07 -13.54 11.88
N GLN A 48 -37.02 -12.66 11.57
CA GLN A 48 -36.71 -11.33 11.07
C GLN A 48 -35.78 -10.56 12.02
N GLU A 49 -35.92 -10.78 13.33
CA GLU A 49 -35.02 -10.22 14.34
C GLU A 49 -33.60 -10.79 14.24
N GLN A 50 -33.45 -12.12 14.14
CA GLN A 50 -32.13 -12.75 13.97
C GLN A 50 -31.45 -12.27 12.69
N SER A 51 -32.21 -12.13 11.60
CA SER A 51 -31.70 -11.59 10.33
C SER A 51 -31.19 -10.16 10.48
N LYS A 52 -31.90 -9.29 11.21
CA LYS A 52 -31.45 -7.93 11.53
C LYS A 52 -30.18 -7.92 12.38
N VAL A 53 -30.07 -8.81 13.35
CA VAL A 53 -28.87 -8.92 14.19
C VAL A 53 -27.69 -9.42 13.36
N ILE A 54 -27.87 -10.44 12.52
CA ILE A 54 -26.83 -10.94 11.60
C ILE A 54 -26.36 -9.82 10.67
N HIS A 55 -27.29 -9.10 10.03
CA HIS A 55 -26.96 -7.94 9.19
C HIS A 55 -26.12 -6.92 9.96
N THR A 56 -26.59 -6.52 11.15
CA THR A 56 -25.85 -5.59 12.02
C THR A 56 -24.47 -6.13 12.40
N LEU A 57 -24.35 -7.43 12.64
CA LEU A 57 -23.09 -8.08 12.99
C LEU A 57 -22.06 -7.96 11.87
N PHE A 58 -22.49 -8.09 10.61
CA PHE A 58 -21.60 -7.93 9.45
C PHE A 58 -21.25 -6.47 9.15
N VAL A 59 -22.17 -5.53 9.40
CA VAL A 59 -21.96 -4.11 9.06
C VAL A 59 -21.22 -3.36 10.17
N GLN A 60 -21.60 -3.57 11.43
CA GLN A 60 -21.08 -2.90 12.61
C GLN A 60 -21.06 -3.86 13.81
N PRO A 61 -20.13 -4.84 13.86
CA PRO A 61 -20.16 -5.91 14.86
C PRO A 61 -20.13 -5.42 16.32
N MET A 62 -19.49 -4.29 16.56
CA MET A 62 -19.38 -3.67 17.89
C MET A 62 -20.70 -3.07 18.39
N LEU A 63 -21.69 -2.83 17.52
CA LEU A 63 -23.03 -2.35 17.91
C LEU A 63 -23.99 -3.48 18.28
N VAL A 64 -23.64 -4.73 17.99
CA VAL A 64 -24.42 -5.88 18.43
C VAL A 64 -24.19 -6.08 19.93
N THR A 65 -25.26 -6.14 20.71
CA THR A 65 -25.18 -6.39 22.17
C THR A 65 -24.90 -7.86 22.47
N ASP A 66 -24.44 -8.19 23.67
CA ASP A 66 -24.26 -9.60 24.07
C ASP A 66 -25.58 -10.38 24.07
N THR A 67 -26.69 -9.71 24.39
CA THR A 67 -28.03 -10.31 24.35
C THR A 67 -28.42 -10.66 22.92
N ASP A 68 -28.21 -9.75 21.97
CA ASP A 68 -28.52 -10.00 20.56
C ASP A 68 -27.58 -11.04 19.95
N LEU A 69 -26.29 -10.99 20.28
CA LEU A 69 -25.34 -12.01 19.87
C LEU A 69 -25.71 -13.38 20.44
N GLY A 70 -26.23 -13.42 21.68
CA GLY A 70 -26.78 -14.59 22.33
C GLY A 70 -27.93 -15.25 21.57
N LYS A 71 -28.76 -14.47 20.86
CA LYS A 71 -29.88 -14.99 20.04
C LYS A 71 -29.40 -15.77 18.80
N ILE A 72 -28.16 -15.53 18.35
CA ILE A 72 -27.55 -16.19 17.18
C ILE A 72 -26.59 -17.30 17.62
N LEU A 73 -25.69 -17.00 18.56
CA LEU A 73 -24.59 -17.90 18.93
C LEU A 73 -24.83 -18.70 20.23
N ARG A 74 -26.00 -18.57 20.84
CA ARG A 74 -26.38 -19.26 22.10
C ARG A 74 -25.34 -19.12 23.22
N LEU A 75 -24.93 -17.88 23.46
CA LEU A 75 -23.95 -17.54 24.49
C LEU A 75 -24.38 -18.05 25.87
N LYS A 76 -23.50 -18.78 26.56
CA LYS A 76 -23.72 -19.24 27.95
C LYS A 76 -22.69 -18.63 28.90
N ALA A 77 -23.12 -18.16 30.07
CA ALA A 77 -22.18 -17.76 31.11
C ALA A 77 -21.39 -18.99 31.62
N PRO A 78 -20.10 -18.85 31.95
CA PRO A 78 -19.35 -19.92 32.59
C PRO A 78 -19.97 -20.22 33.95
N GLN A 79 -20.24 -21.50 34.24
CA GLN A 79 -20.75 -21.92 35.54
C GLN A 79 -19.65 -21.71 36.60
N MET A 80 -19.79 -20.68 37.44
CA MET A 80 -18.80 -20.30 38.47
C MET A 80 -18.70 -21.27 39.65
N GLY A 81 -19.46 -22.37 39.70
CA GLY A 81 -19.64 -23.14 40.94
C GLY A 81 -19.79 -24.66 40.83
N SER A 82 -19.70 -25.29 39.65
CA SER A 82 -19.68 -26.76 39.61
C SER A 82 -18.28 -27.24 40.03
N SER A 83 -18.16 -27.67 41.28
CA SER A 83 -16.96 -28.29 41.85
C SER A 83 -16.26 -29.23 40.86
N LEU A 84 -14.93 -29.16 40.85
CA LEU A 84 -13.93 -29.85 40.03
C LEU A 84 -14.06 -31.39 39.82
N ASN A 85 -15.13 -32.05 40.26
CA ASN A 85 -15.14 -33.50 40.45
C ASN A 85 -16.28 -34.29 39.77
N GLN A 86 -17.08 -33.73 38.85
CA GLN A 86 -18.11 -34.54 38.20
C GLN A 86 -18.03 -34.60 36.69
N SER A 87 -17.76 -35.86 36.29
CA SER A 87 -17.80 -36.47 34.98
C SER A 87 -16.54 -36.32 34.14
N LEU A 88 -15.98 -37.48 33.79
CA LEU A 88 -15.14 -37.79 32.64
C LEU A 88 -15.84 -37.37 31.32
N ALA A 89 -16.32 -36.13 31.23
CA ALA A 89 -16.79 -35.57 29.98
C ALA A 89 -15.61 -35.62 28.99
N PRO A 90 -15.87 -35.99 27.72
CA PRO A 90 -14.84 -36.08 26.71
C PRO A 90 -14.04 -34.78 26.69
N ARG A 91 -12.74 -34.89 26.40
CA ARG A 91 -11.85 -33.73 26.33
C ARG A 91 -12.42 -32.75 25.30
N GLU A 92 -13.16 -31.75 25.74
CA GLU A 92 -13.84 -30.83 24.83
C GLU A 92 -12.87 -29.69 24.47
N HIS A 93 -12.85 -29.31 23.19
CA HIS A 93 -12.26 -28.06 22.75
C HIS A 93 -13.36 -27.00 22.77
N ALA A 94 -13.20 -25.98 23.62
CA ALA A 94 -14.23 -24.99 23.87
C ALA A 94 -13.83 -23.59 23.37
N PHE A 95 -14.82 -22.84 22.90
CA PHE A 95 -14.65 -21.45 22.45
C PHE A 95 -15.36 -20.50 23.41
N TYR A 96 -14.81 -19.31 23.55
CA TYR A 96 -15.39 -18.27 24.37
C TYR A 96 -15.22 -16.89 23.75
N ILE A 97 -16.15 -16.00 24.07
CA ILE A 97 -16.08 -14.57 23.78
C ILE A 97 -15.94 -13.83 25.11
N ARG A 98 -15.03 -12.86 25.16
CA ARG A 98 -15.00 -11.86 26.22
C ARG A 98 -15.58 -10.57 25.67
N SER A 99 -16.36 -9.87 26.48
CA SER A 99 -17.02 -8.63 26.06
C SER A 99 -16.90 -7.54 27.11
N TRP A 100 -16.70 -6.32 26.61
CA TRP A 100 -16.66 -5.09 27.39
C TRP A 100 -17.64 -4.10 26.78
N SER A 101 -18.73 -3.83 27.49
CA SER A 101 -19.73 -2.85 27.08
C SER A 101 -19.38 -1.47 27.63
N MET A 102 -19.42 -0.46 26.77
CA MET A 102 -19.05 0.91 27.10
C MET A 102 -19.75 1.92 26.21
N THR A 103 -19.76 3.18 26.63
CA THR A 103 -20.30 4.27 25.84
C THR A 103 -19.37 4.63 24.66
N PRO A 104 -19.90 5.26 23.60
CA PRO A 104 -19.08 5.68 22.46
C PRO A 104 -17.91 6.60 22.83
N THR A 105 -18.13 7.53 23.75
CA THR A 105 -17.11 8.45 24.27
C THR A 105 -15.98 7.71 24.99
N GLN A 106 -16.31 6.69 25.78
CA GLN A 106 -15.30 5.90 26.49
C GLN A 106 -14.39 5.15 25.51
N LEU A 107 -14.96 4.49 24.50
CA LEU A 107 -14.18 3.79 23.48
C LEU A 107 -13.29 4.74 22.68
N TYR A 108 -13.80 5.93 22.33
CA TYR A 108 -13.02 6.94 21.62
C TYR A 108 -11.80 7.38 22.44
N ASN A 109 -12.01 7.66 23.74
CA ASN A 109 -10.95 8.07 24.66
C ASN A 109 -9.90 6.97 24.87
N ILE A 110 -10.32 5.70 24.99
CA ILE A 110 -9.40 4.57 25.08
C ILE A 110 -8.54 4.49 23.80
N SER A 111 -9.19 4.60 22.64
CA SER A 111 -8.50 4.52 21.35
C SER A 111 -7.50 5.67 21.17
N GLN A 112 -7.88 6.88 21.56
CA GLN A 112 -7.01 8.05 21.55
C GLN A 112 -5.82 7.87 22.51
N TYR A 113 -6.08 7.46 23.75
CA TYR A 113 -5.04 7.24 24.75
C TYR A 113 -3.99 6.21 24.31
N LEU A 114 -4.43 5.09 23.73
CA LEU A 114 -3.52 4.07 23.22
C LEU A 114 -2.66 4.61 22.06
N GLN A 115 -3.23 5.42 21.17
CA GLN A 115 -2.45 6.08 20.11
C GLN A 115 -1.46 7.09 20.67
N ASP A 116 -1.84 7.86 21.70
CA ASP A 116 -0.98 8.84 22.36
C ASP A 116 0.18 8.14 23.13
N ASP A 117 -0.02 6.92 23.63
CA ASP A 117 1.03 6.03 24.18
C ASP A 117 1.90 5.36 23.08
N GLY A 118 1.79 5.85 21.84
CA GLY A 118 2.56 5.37 20.69
C GLY A 118 2.15 3.99 20.19
N LYS A 119 0.96 3.49 20.52
CA LYS A 119 0.44 2.24 19.93
C LYS A 119 -0.14 2.51 18.55
N THR A 120 0.27 1.72 17.56
CA THR A 120 -0.12 1.87 16.15
C THR A 120 -0.95 0.69 15.65
N PHE A 121 -1.99 0.32 16.39
CA PHE A 121 -2.88 -0.76 15.99
C PHE A 121 -3.95 -0.25 15.01
N PRO A 122 -4.15 -0.88 13.84
CA PRO A 122 -5.16 -0.46 12.85
C PRO A 122 -6.60 -0.57 13.38
N GLU A 123 -6.84 -1.42 14.38
CA GLU A 123 -8.14 -1.57 15.05
C GLU A 123 -8.60 -0.27 15.73
N LEU A 124 -7.66 0.57 16.20
CA LEU A 124 -8.00 1.81 16.90
C LEU A 124 -8.70 2.82 15.99
N ASP A 125 -8.41 2.82 14.69
CA ASP A 125 -9.08 3.68 13.72
C ASP A 125 -10.54 3.24 13.49
N GLU A 126 -10.78 1.92 13.43
CA GLU A 126 -12.12 1.34 13.34
C GLU A 126 -12.94 1.63 14.60
N TRP A 127 -12.32 1.55 15.77
CA TRP A 127 -12.99 1.85 17.05
C TRP A 127 -13.38 3.32 17.15
N LYS A 128 -12.49 4.24 16.75
CA LYS A 128 -12.82 5.67 16.65
C LYS A 128 -13.98 5.91 15.71
N PHE A 129 -13.95 5.32 14.52
CA PHE A 129 -15.04 5.42 13.55
C PHE A 129 -16.37 4.91 14.15
N THR A 130 -16.35 3.72 14.75
CA THR A 130 -17.52 3.11 15.40
C THR A 130 -18.08 3.99 16.51
N SER A 131 -17.21 4.62 17.33
CA SER A 131 -17.63 5.60 18.34
C SER A 131 -18.45 6.75 17.76
N PHE A 132 -18.11 7.24 16.56
CA PHE A 132 -18.91 8.28 15.90
C PHE A 132 -20.23 7.74 15.35
N VAL A 133 -20.24 6.53 14.78
CA VAL A 133 -21.44 5.91 14.20
C VAL A 133 -22.48 5.54 15.27
N ALA A 134 -22.02 5.06 16.43
CA ALA A 134 -22.87 4.58 17.52
C ALA A 134 -23.77 5.68 18.12
N ARG A 135 -23.35 6.96 18.04
CA ARG A 135 -23.99 8.13 18.65
C ARG A 135 -24.20 7.98 20.16
N THR A 136 -25.33 7.40 20.57
CA THR A 136 -25.73 7.20 21.96
C THR A 136 -25.89 5.72 22.33
N ARG A 137 -25.75 4.80 21.36
CA ARG A 137 -25.86 3.37 21.61
C ARG A 137 -24.59 2.85 22.29
N ASP A 138 -24.77 1.93 23.23
CA ASP A 138 -23.65 1.22 23.83
C ASP A 138 -22.88 0.42 22.78
N ILE A 139 -21.57 0.38 22.95
CA ILE A 139 -20.64 -0.34 22.11
C ILE A 139 -20.06 -1.49 22.91
N THR A 140 -19.90 -2.65 22.26
CA THR A 140 -19.29 -3.83 22.88
C THR A 140 -18.02 -4.23 22.15
N VAL A 141 -16.87 -3.98 22.79
CA VAL A 141 -15.56 -4.49 22.34
C VAL A 141 -15.46 -5.96 22.73
N ARG A 142 -14.90 -6.81 21.85
CA ARG A 142 -14.85 -8.26 22.07
C ARG A 142 -13.47 -8.87 21.85
N TYR A 143 -13.26 -10.02 22.48
CA TYR A 143 -12.12 -10.92 22.21
C TYR A 143 -12.65 -12.34 22.03
N VAL A 144 -12.22 -13.03 20.97
CA VAL A 144 -12.49 -14.45 20.74
C VAL A 144 -11.31 -15.26 21.22
N GLY A 145 -11.56 -16.33 21.95
CA GLY A 145 -10.52 -17.27 22.33
C GLY A 145 -11.00 -18.71 22.34
N SER A 146 -10.03 -19.61 22.33
CA SER A 146 -10.23 -21.03 22.47
C SER A 146 -9.51 -21.58 23.71
N THR A 147 -9.99 -22.69 24.25
CA THR A 147 -9.37 -23.42 25.34
C THR A 147 -9.63 -24.92 25.21
N ASN A 148 -8.72 -25.73 25.74
CA ASN A 148 -8.99 -27.15 25.92
C ASN A 148 -9.55 -27.38 27.34
N CYS A 149 -10.25 -28.50 27.54
CA CYS A 149 -10.87 -28.91 28.80
C CYS A 149 -9.99 -28.84 30.07
N VAL A 150 -8.66 -28.73 29.93
CA VAL A 150 -7.70 -28.62 31.05
C VAL A 150 -7.70 -27.22 31.67
N THR A 151 -8.00 -26.19 30.87
CA THR A 151 -8.09 -24.80 31.34
C THR A 151 -9.50 -24.26 31.10
N THR A 152 -10.18 -23.84 32.16
CA THR A 152 -11.48 -23.18 32.00
C THR A 152 -11.31 -21.84 31.27
N ALA A 153 -12.33 -21.36 30.55
CA ALA A 153 -12.30 -20.04 29.92
C ALA A 153 -11.98 -18.92 30.94
N SER A 154 -12.48 -19.06 32.17
CA SER A 154 -12.17 -18.16 33.29
C SER A 154 -10.70 -18.21 33.72
N ARG A 155 -10.11 -19.40 33.81
CA ARG A 155 -8.67 -19.53 34.09
C ARG A 155 -7.83 -18.91 32.97
N ARG A 156 -8.21 -19.15 31.71
CA ARG A 156 -7.52 -18.55 30.57
C ARG A 156 -7.65 -17.02 30.55
N PHE A 157 -8.78 -16.49 31.00
CA PHE A 157 -8.96 -15.05 31.20
C PHE A 157 -8.01 -14.51 32.26
N ALA A 158 -7.93 -15.16 33.43
CA ALA A 158 -6.96 -14.78 34.46
C ALA A 158 -5.51 -14.85 33.94
N ASP A 159 -5.16 -15.91 33.22
CA ASP A 159 -3.82 -16.08 32.65
C ASP A 159 -3.50 -14.99 31.63
N ASP A 160 -4.44 -14.63 30.75
CA ASP A 160 -4.23 -13.58 29.77
C ASP A 160 -4.12 -12.20 30.45
N THR A 161 -4.98 -11.89 31.42
CA THR A 161 -4.94 -10.62 32.17
C THR A 161 -3.61 -10.47 32.92
N ASN A 162 -3.11 -11.56 33.52
CA ASN A 162 -1.89 -11.51 34.32
C ASN A 162 -0.60 -11.56 33.50
N ASN A 163 -0.61 -12.21 32.32
CA ASN A 163 0.62 -12.52 31.59
C ASN A 163 0.75 -11.84 30.21
N LYS A 164 -0.29 -11.17 29.69
CA LYS A 164 -0.19 -10.52 28.38
C LYS A 164 0.70 -9.29 28.45
N SER A 165 1.59 -9.19 27.47
CA SER A 165 2.45 -8.02 27.33
C SER A 165 1.62 -6.77 27.06
N LYS A 166 1.98 -5.65 27.70
CA LYS A 166 1.50 -4.29 27.38
C LYS A 166 1.77 -3.87 25.92
N LYS A 167 2.57 -4.64 25.18
CA LYS A 167 2.80 -4.47 23.74
C LYS A 167 1.72 -5.10 22.85
N SER A 168 0.88 -5.97 23.39
CA SER A 168 -0.27 -6.54 22.66
C SER A 168 -1.49 -5.63 22.77
N LEU A 169 -2.37 -5.63 21.77
CA LEU A 169 -3.61 -4.82 21.80
C LEU A 169 -4.47 -5.17 23.02
N LEU A 170 -4.71 -6.45 23.27
CA LEU A 170 -5.46 -6.91 24.46
C LEU A 170 -4.80 -6.41 25.76
N GLY A 171 -3.49 -6.60 25.93
CA GLY A 171 -2.79 -6.18 27.15
C GLY A 171 -2.78 -4.66 27.33
N ALA A 172 -2.56 -3.90 26.25
CA ALA A 172 -2.59 -2.44 26.27
C ALA A 172 -4.00 -1.92 26.61
N PHE A 173 -5.03 -2.50 25.99
CA PHE A 173 -6.43 -2.20 26.26
C PHE A 173 -6.82 -2.50 27.71
N GLN A 174 -6.44 -3.68 28.25
CA GLN A 174 -6.72 -4.05 29.64
C GLN A 174 -6.03 -3.09 30.62
N CYS A 175 -4.75 -2.77 30.43
CA CYS A 175 -4.06 -1.80 31.27
C CYS A 175 -4.75 -0.42 31.24
N CYS A 176 -5.18 0.04 30.06
CA CYS A 176 -5.92 1.29 29.92
C CYS A 176 -7.27 1.24 30.68
N LEU A 177 -8.01 0.13 30.57
CA LEU A 177 -9.26 -0.05 31.30
C LEU A 177 -9.06 -0.08 32.80
N GLU A 178 -8.07 -0.80 33.31
CA GLU A 178 -7.77 -0.85 34.75
C GLU A 178 -7.39 0.52 35.32
N GLU A 179 -6.65 1.33 34.56
CA GLU A 179 -6.20 2.65 34.98
C GLU A 179 -7.32 3.71 34.87
N LYS A 180 -8.03 3.77 33.73
CA LYS A 180 -8.94 4.87 33.39
C LYS A 180 -10.42 4.53 33.59
N TYR A 181 -10.78 3.25 33.47
CA TYR A 181 -12.17 2.79 33.49
C TYR A 181 -12.35 1.50 34.32
N PRO A 182 -11.95 1.49 35.61
CA PRO A 182 -11.89 0.26 36.41
C PRO A 182 -13.24 -0.46 36.52
N LEU A 183 -14.35 0.29 36.51
CA LEU A 183 -15.70 -0.28 36.51
C LEU A 183 -16.00 -1.08 35.24
N ILE A 184 -15.48 -0.68 34.07
CA ILE A 184 -15.63 -1.43 32.82
C ILE A 184 -14.75 -2.68 32.87
N SER A 185 -13.52 -2.55 33.39
CA SER A 185 -12.61 -3.69 33.56
C SER A 185 -13.24 -4.79 34.43
N GLN A 186 -13.83 -4.41 35.57
CA GLN A 186 -14.48 -5.34 36.52
C GLN A 186 -15.78 -5.96 35.98
N LYS A 187 -16.46 -5.30 35.03
CA LYS A 187 -17.71 -5.77 34.41
C LYS A 187 -17.49 -6.62 33.15
N ALA A 188 -16.26 -6.99 32.84
CA ALA A 188 -15.96 -7.87 31.71
C ALA A 188 -16.76 -9.18 31.83
N LYS A 189 -17.47 -9.55 30.75
CA LYS A 189 -18.23 -10.80 30.70
C LYS A 189 -17.48 -11.83 29.88
N ILE A 190 -17.61 -13.09 30.27
CA ILE A 190 -17.10 -14.25 29.53
C ILE A 190 -18.32 -15.07 29.11
N HIS A 191 -18.38 -15.45 27.84
CA HIS A 191 -19.46 -16.22 27.25
C HIS A 191 -18.89 -17.44 26.54
N LEU A 192 -19.35 -18.64 26.90
CA LEU A 192 -19.03 -19.90 26.21
C LEU A 192 -19.92 -20.07 24.98
N LEU A 193 -19.37 -20.70 23.94
CA LEU A 193 -20.07 -21.08 22.71
C LEU A 193 -20.20 -22.61 22.64
N PRO A 194 -21.17 -23.21 23.36
CA PRO A 194 -21.29 -24.67 23.46
C PRO A 194 -21.50 -25.34 22.10
N ASP A 195 -22.22 -24.70 21.19
CA ASP A 195 -22.54 -25.27 19.89
C ASP A 195 -21.30 -25.27 18.94
N MET A 196 -20.30 -24.42 19.21
CA MET A 196 -19.01 -24.41 18.49
C MET A 196 -18.01 -25.40 19.07
N SER A 197 -18.21 -25.80 20.31
CA SER A 197 -17.30 -26.70 21.01
C SER A 197 -17.45 -28.12 20.46
N PHE A 198 -16.36 -28.89 20.51
CA PHE A 198 -16.37 -30.25 20.00
C PHE A 198 -15.46 -31.17 20.80
N ASP A 199 -15.82 -32.45 20.80
CA ASP A 199 -15.02 -33.49 21.43
C ASP A 199 -13.70 -33.71 20.69
N ILE A 200 -12.62 -33.71 21.44
CA ILE A 200 -11.28 -34.03 20.94
C ILE A 200 -11.22 -35.54 20.71
N LEU A 201 -11.25 -35.94 19.45
CA LEU A 201 -11.14 -37.35 19.06
C LEU A 201 -9.70 -37.85 19.24
N GLY A 202 -9.52 -38.93 20.01
CA GLY A 202 -8.23 -39.57 20.26
C GLY A 202 -7.32 -38.83 21.25
N SER A 203 -6.00 -38.96 21.11
CA SER A 203 -5.07 -38.18 21.93
C SER A 203 -5.32 -36.67 21.75
N GLY A 204 -5.24 -35.88 22.83
CA GLY A 204 -5.47 -34.42 22.80
C GLY A 204 -4.51 -33.62 21.91
N ASN A 205 -3.60 -34.36 21.30
CA ASN A 205 -2.50 -33.95 20.48
C ASN A 205 -2.74 -34.31 19.00
N HIS A 206 -3.88 -34.89 18.63
CA HIS A 206 -4.23 -35.12 17.23
C HIS A 206 -4.33 -33.81 16.47
N ILE A 207 -3.60 -33.75 15.35
CA ILE A 207 -3.48 -32.56 14.51
C ILE A 207 -4.84 -32.12 13.95
N GLY A 208 -5.74 -33.07 13.67
CA GLY A 208 -7.09 -32.79 13.18
C GLY A 208 -7.92 -31.97 14.18
N ASN A 209 -7.80 -32.24 15.48
CA ASN A 209 -8.55 -31.49 16.51
C ASN A 209 -8.08 -30.04 16.59
N GLN A 210 -6.77 -29.80 16.54
CA GLN A 210 -6.24 -28.44 16.55
C GLN A 210 -6.54 -27.68 15.24
N LEU A 211 -6.62 -28.39 14.10
CA LEU A 211 -7.04 -27.76 12.85
C LEU A 211 -8.48 -27.30 12.89
N ASN A 212 -9.37 -28.16 13.37
CA ASN A 212 -10.77 -27.80 13.56
C ASN A 212 -10.90 -26.63 14.53
N ALA A 213 -10.06 -26.60 15.57
CA ALA A 213 -10.02 -25.52 16.52
C ALA A 213 -9.62 -24.19 15.89
N ASP A 214 -8.53 -24.22 15.12
CA ASP A 214 -7.99 -23.06 14.42
C ASP A 214 -9.01 -22.51 13.42
N ASP A 215 -9.71 -23.39 12.71
CA ASP A 215 -10.73 -23.02 11.72
C ASP A 215 -11.93 -22.35 12.36
N THR A 216 -12.39 -22.92 13.48
CA THR A 216 -13.52 -22.40 14.23
C THR A 216 -13.20 -21.05 14.85
N GLU A 217 -12.02 -20.89 15.45
CA GLU A 217 -11.59 -19.59 15.97
C GLU A 217 -11.43 -18.55 14.85
N SER A 218 -10.84 -18.93 13.71
CA SER A 218 -10.68 -18.04 12.56
C SER A 218 -12.02 -17.58 12.02
N LEU A 219 -12.98 -18.50 11.85
CA LEU A 219 -14.30 -18.15 11.36
C LEU A 219 -15.05 -17.24 12.35
N LEU A 220 -15.01 -17.53 13.66
CA LEU A 220 -15.60 -16.66 14.68
C LEU A 220 -15.02 -15.24 14.65
N ILE A 221 -13.71 -15.11 14.47
CA ILE A 221 -13.04 -13.81 14.37
C ILE A 221 -13.50 -13.02 13.14
N HIS A 222 -13.69 -13.69 12.00
CA HIS A 222 -14.18 -13.02 10.79
C HIS A 222 -15.67 -12.69 10.87
N LEU A 223 -16.48 -13.58 11.46
CA LEU A 223 -17.89 -13.37 11.71
C LEU A 223 -18.14 -12.12 12.57
N LEU A 224 -17.31 -11.91 13.60
CA LEU A 224 -17.39 -10.73 14.47
C LEU A 224 -16.60 -9.53 13.93
N GLY A 225 -16.04 -9.61 12.71
CA GLY A 225 -15.21 -8.58 12.10
C GLY A 225 -13.86 -8.41 12.81
N SER A 226 -12.78 -8.88 12.19
CA SER A 226 -11.43 -8.92 12.80
C SER A 226 -10.94 -7.58 13.33
N ARG A 227 -11.27 -6.46 12.67
CA ARG A 227 -10.90 -5.10 13.09
C ARG A 227 -11.68 -4.56 14.29
N SER A 228 -12.80 -5.21 14.60
CA SER A 228 -13.71 -4.85 15.69
C SER A 228 -13.30 -5.54 17.01
N LEU A 229 -12.40 -6.52 16.92
CA LEU A 229 -11.97 -7.37 18.02
C LEU A 229 -10.62 -6.92 18.61
N LEU A 230 -10.30 -7.46 19.78
CA LEU A 230 -8.99 -7.38 20.43
C LEU A 230 -7.99 -8.43 19.90
N ASN A 231 -8.42 -9.27 18.95
CA ASN A 231 -7.61 -10.31 18.34
C ASN A 231 -6.69 -9.73 17.26
N LEU A 232 -5.39 -9.59 17.56
CA LEU A 232 -4.39 -9.25 16.52
C LEU A 232 -4.12 -10.39 15.52
N GLN A 233 -4.45 -11.61 15.90
CA GLN A 233 -4.32 -12.78 15.03
C GLN A 233 -5.69 -13.09 14.43
N LEU A 234 -5.73 -13.37 13.13
CA LEU A 234 -6.93 -13.76 12.38
C LEU A 234 -7.48 -15.16 12.75
N GLY A 235 -7.16 -15.64 13.94
CA GLY A 235 -7.54 -16.94 14.48
C GLY A 235 -6.50 -18.04 14.33
N GLY A 236 -6.64 -19.05 15.16
CA GLY A 236 -5.88 -20.28 15.12
C GLY A 236 -4.47 -20.20 15.64
N HIS A 237 -4.03 -21.32 16.20
CA HIS A 237 -2.66 -21.56 16.60
C HIS A 237 -1.71 -21.57 15.40
N HIS A 238 -2.18 -22.06 14.25
CA HIS A 238 -1.42 -22.18 13.02
C HIS A 238 -1.92 -21.27 11.90
N ILE A 239 -1.00 -20.59 11.22
CA ILE A 239 -1.33 -19.85 9.99
C ILE A 239 -1.74 -20.79 8.86
N ARG A 240 -2.89 -20.49 8.25
CA ARG A 240 -3.32 -21.01 6.96
C ARG A 240 -3.24 -19.89 5.94
N TYR A 241 -2.16 -19.86 5.17
CA TYR A 241 -1.97 -18.86 4.12
C TYR A 241 -2.48 -19.41 2.79
N LEU A 242 -3.41 -18.69 2.16
CA LEU A 242 -3.90 -18.94 0.80
C LEU A 242 -3.31 -17.89 -0.17
N PRO A 243 -2.19 -18.22 -0.84
CA PRO A 243 -1.73 -17.51 -2.02
C PRO A 243 -2.84 -17.28 -3.04
N SER A 244 -2.74 -16.15 -3.76
CA SER A 244 -3.67 -15.82 -4.84
C SER A 244 -3.49 -16.76 -6.04
N GLU A 245 -4.56 -16.99 -6.79
CA GLU A 245 -4.51 -17.81 -8.02
C GLU A 245 -3.52 -17.23 -9.04
N GLU A 246 -3.38 -15.91 -9.10
CA GLU A 246 -2.38 -15.23 -9.93
C GLU A 246 -0.95 -15.62 -9.53
N ASP A 247 -0.64 -15.66 -8.23
CA ASP A 247 0.69 -16.06 -7.75
C ASP A 247 1.01 -17.52 -8.08
N GLU A 248 0.01 -18.41 -8.03
CA GLU A 248 0.17 -19.82 -8.41
C GLU A 248 0.34 -19.99 -9.91
N MET A 249 -0.51 -19.37 -10.72
CA MET A 249 -0.42 -19.42 -12.18
C MET A 249 0.93 -18.90 -12.68
N ILE A 250 1.45 -17.82 -12.09
CA ILE A 250 2.75 -17.28 -12.49
C ILE A 250 3.86 -18.31 -12.23
N PHE A 251 3.80 -19.05 -11.11
CA PHE A 251 4.77 -20.10 -10.80
C PHE A 251 4.57 -21.36 -11.65
N GLU A 252 3.32 -21.78 -11.87
CA GLU A 252 2.96 -22.89 -12.77
C GLU A 252 3.56 -22.70 -14.17
N ASN A 253 3.47 -21.48 -14.70
CA ASN A 253 4.04 -21.10 -15.99
C ASN A 253 5.59 -21.10 -16.05
N LEU A 254 6.29 -21.25 -14.91
CA LEU A 254 7.74 -21.45 -14.91
C LEU A 254 8.14 -22.88 -15.30
N ASP A 255 7.18 -23.81 -15.33
CA ASP A 255 7.39 -25.21 -15.69
C ASP A 255 8.50 -25.89 -14.87
N THR A 256 8.47 -25.70 -13.55
CA THR A 256 9.47 -26.30 -12.67
C THR A 256 9.20 -27.79 -12.46
N SER A 257 10.26 -28.60 -12.37
CA SER A 257 10.18 -30.07 -12.28
C SER A 257 11.02 -30.64 -11.13
N TYR A 258 11.29 -29.83 -10.10
CA TYR A 258 12.18 -30.22 -9.00
C TYR A 258 11.66 -31.45 -8.24
N PHE A 259 10.42 -31.40 -7.76
CA PHE A 259 9.84 -32.48 -6.96
C PHE A 259 9.69 -33.76 -7.77
N GLN A 260 9.27 -33.64 -9.03
CA GLN A 260 9.14 -34.79 -9.91
C GLN A 260 10.47 -35.53 -10.04
N LYS A 261 11.51 -34.83 -10.50
CA LYS A 261 12.82 -35.44 -10.79
C LYS A 261 13.52 -35.94 -9.55
N ILE A 262 13.52 -35.15 -8.47
CA ILE A 262 14.17 -35.57 -7.22
C ILE A 262 13.45 -36.76 -6.60
N LEU A 263 12.13 -36.93 -6.77
CA LEU A 263 11.40 -38.06 -6.19
C LEU A 263 11.47 -39.32 -7.06
N SER A 264 11.61 -39.19 -8.38
CA SER A 264 11.71 -40.33 -9.31
C SER A 264 13.13 -40.91 -9.43
N GLU A 265 14.16 -40.07 -9.37
CA GLU A 265 15.54 -40.45 -9.73
C GLU A 265 16.55 -40.19 -8.59
N ASN A 266 16.11 -40.32 -7.35
CA ASN A 266 17.01 -40.15 -6.20
C ASN A 266 17.74 -41.43 -5.80
N SER A 267 18.90 -41.22 -5.19
CA SER A 267 19.54 -42.17 -4.29
C SER A 267 19.77 -41.54 -2.92
N LEU A 268 19.48 -42.26 -1.84
CA LEU A 268 19.83 -41.79 -0.50
C LEU A 268 21.37 -41.70 -0.37
N PHE A 269 21.88 -40.60 0.20
CA PHE A 269 23.32 -40.38 0.39
C PHE A 269 24.02 -41.57 1.07
N SER A 270 25.24 -41.96 0.69
CA SER A 270 25.87 -43.21 1.15
C SER A 270 26.03 -43.32 2.68
N ASN A 271 25.77 -44.52 3.23
CA ASN A 271 25.97 -44.80 4.66
C ASN A 271 27.44 -44.68 5.10
N SER A 272 28.38 -45.06 4.24
CA SER A 272 29.82 -45.04 4.57
C SER A 272 30.31 -43.62 4.77
N GLU A 273 29.94 -42.71 3.87
CA GLU A 273 30.29 -41.29 3.94
C GLU A 273 29.52 -40.58 5.06
N TRP A 274 28.22 -40.87 5.19
CA TRP A 274 27.36 -40.29 6.22
C TRP A 274 27.82 -40.61 7.65
N SER A 275 28.46 -41.77 7.87
CA SER A 275 28.99 -42.17 9.17
C SER A 275 30.01 -41.16 9.72
N SER A 276 30.76 -40.46 8.85
CA SER A 276 31.66 -39.39 9.28
C SER A 276 30.91 -38.21 9.91
N VAL A 277 29.79 -37.79 9.30
CA VAL A 277 28.94 -36.71 9.83
C VAL A 277 28.28 -37.13 11.14
N LYS A 278 27.79 -38.38 11.24
CA LYS A 278 27.26 -38.94 12.49
C LYS A 278 28.29 -38.90 13.62
N ASN A 279 29.53 -39.25 13.33
CA ASN A 279 30.62 -39.21 14.30
C ASN A 279 30.92 -37.77 14.76
N HIS A 280 30.88 -36.78 13.87
CA HIS A 280 31.02 -35.37 14.24
C HIS A 280 29.85 -34.89 15.12
N PHE A 281 28.63 -35.26 14.78
CA PHE A 281 27.45 -34.96 15.60
C PHE A 281 27.56 -35.59 16.99
N ALA A 282 27.94 -36.87 17.07
CA ALA A 282 28.16 -37.57 18.32
C ALA A 282 29.25 -36.90 19.17
N LYS A 283 30.39 -36.53 18.58
CA LYS A 283 31.48 -35.79 19.26
C LYS A 283 31.00 -34.45 19.83
N MET A 284 30.20 -33.73 19.06
CA MET A 284 29.61 -32.45 19.49
C MET A 284 28.69 -32.66 20.71
N LEU A 285 27.88 -33.73 20.73
CA LEU A 285 27.02 -34.08 21.86
C LEU A 285 27.81 -34.52 23.10
N THR A 286 28.85 -35.36 22.93
CA THR A 286 29.67 -35.85 24.06
C THR A 286 30.49 -34.73 24.71
N GLY A 287 30.76 -33.65 23.98
CA GLY A 287 31.47 -32.48 24.51
C GLY A 287 30.67 -31.63 25.49
N ASP A 288 29.39 -31.97 25.74
CA ASP A 288 28.53 -31.36 26.76
C ASP A 288 27.68 -32.45 27.45
N PRO A 289 28.08 -32.92 28.65
CA PRO A 289 27.41 -34.01 29.36
C PRO A 289 25.91 -33.78 29.58
N ARG A 290 25.50 -32.51 29.81
CA ARG A 290 24.10 -32.14 30.06
C ARG A 290 23.23 -32.38 28.83
N LEU A 291 23.79 -32.17 27.65
CA LEU A 291 23.07 -32.33 26.38
C LEU A 291 23.03 -33.79 25.93
N ASN A 292 24.09 -34.56 26.18
CA ASN A 292 24.10 -35.97 25.81
C ASN A 292 22.99 -36.77 26.54
N GLU A 293 22.74 -36.45 27.81
CA GLU A 293 21.63 -37.02 28.59
C GLU A 293 20.26 -36.51 28.13
N ALA A 294 20.18 -35.24 27.71
CA ALA A 294 18.92 -34.61 27.31
C ALA A 294 18.39 -35.11 25.94
N VAL A 295 19.27 -35.54 25.03
CA VAL A 295 18.89 -35.95 23.67
C VAL A 295 18.68 -37.47 23.60
N SER A 296 17.42 -37.90 23.63
CA SER A 296 17.06 -39.32 23.46
C SER A 296 17.56 -39.89 22.12
N LYS A 297 17.83 -41.21 22.07
CA LYS A 297 18.20 -41.92 20.83
C LYS A 297 17.23 -41.63 19.67
N THR A 298 15.92 -41.71 19.93
CA THR A 298 14.89 -41.39 18.93
C THR A 298 15.01 -39.97 18.37
N ALA A 299 15.33 -38.99 19.22
CA ALA A 299 15.54 -37.62 18.76
C ALA A 299 16.83 -37.50 17.92
N LYS A 300 17.92 -38.19 18.28
CA LYS A 300 19.14 -38.25 17.46
C LYS A 300 18.83 -38.87 16.10
N ASP A 301 18.15 -40.00 16.08
CA ASP A 301 17.77 -40.71 14.84
C ASP A 301 16.88 -39.82 13.95
N ALA A 302 15.93 -39.09 14.53
CA ALA A 302 15.09 -38.15 13.79
C ALA A 302 15.87 -36.97 13.20
N LEU A 303 16.79 -36.37 13.97
CA LEU A 303 17.66 -35.27 13.52
C LEU A 303 18.64 -35.73 12.43
N GLU A 304 19.22 -36.92 12.58
CA GLU A 304 20.12 -37.51 11.58
C GLU A 304 19.38 -37.87 10.29
N SER A 305 18.21 -38.48 10.40
CA SER A 305 17.40 -38.90 9.25
C SER A 305 16.99 -37.72 8.39
N GLN A 306 16.46 -36.64 9.00
CA GLN A 306 16.06 -35.44 8.25
C GLN A 306 17.24 -34.67 7.66
N ALA A 307 18.44 -34.78 8.24
CA ALA A 307 19.61 -34.06 7.76
C ALA A 307 20.28 -34.78 6.59
N ARG A 308 20.05 -36.10 6.43
CA ARG A 308 20.64 -36.90 5.37
C ARG A 308 19.97 -36.59 4.03
N PRO A 309 20.70 -36.05 3.04
CA PRO A 309 20.10 -35.68 1.76
C PRO A 309 19.81 -36.90 0.89
N TYR A 310 18.82 -36.75 0.03
CA TYR A 310 18.72 -37.53 -1.19
C TYR A 310 19.51 -36.82 -2.29
N GLN A 311 20.20 -37.62 -3.10
CA GLN A 311 21.04 -37.15 -4.19
C GLN A 311 20.36 -37.41 -5.52
N TYR A 312 20.44 -36.44 -6.41
CA TYR A 312 20.06 -36.58 -7.81
C TYR A 312 21.34 -36.78 -8.62
N LEU A 313 21.46 -37.93 -9.31
CA LEU A 313 22.66 -38.31 -10.05
C LEU A 313 23.96 -38.18 -9.21
N GLY A 314 23.90 -38.66 -7.96
CA GLY A 314 25.03 -38.59 -7.02
C GLY A 314 25.33 -37.18 -6.47
N THR A 315 24.49 -36.18 -6.78
CA THR A 315 24.70 -34.79 -6.35
C THR A 315 23.60 -34.33 -5.38
N THR A 316 24.01 -33.74 -4.26
CA THR A 316 23.10 -33.07 -3.33
C THR A 316 22.67 -31.71 -3.91
N ILE A 317 21.43 -31.61 -4.37
CA ILE A 317 20.94 -30.39 -5.04
C ILE A 317 20.73 -29.26 -4.04
N VAL A 318 19.91 -29.47 -3.00
CA VAL A 318 19.51 -28.41 -2.07
C VAL A 318 19.52 -28.91 -0.62
N VAL A 319 19.91 -28.05 0.31
CA VAL A 319 19.79 -28.26 1.76
C VAL A 319 19.16 -27.03 2.43
N PHE A 320 18.28 -27.26 3.40
CA PHE A 320 17.60 -26.23 4.16
C PHE A 320 18.18 -26.11 5.58
N ILE A 321 18.48 -24.88 6.00
CA ILE A 321 19.15 -24.58 7.26
C ILE A 321 18.28 -23.66 8.12
N GLY A 322 17.82 -24.13 9.27
CA GLY A 322 17.16 -23.32 10.30
C GLY A 322 18.13 -22.67 11.30
N GLU A 323 17.61 -21.85 12.21
CA GLU A 323 18.44 -21.19 13.23
C GLU A 323 18.77 -22.12 14.39
N GLU A 324 17.75 -22.52 15.15
CA GLU A 324 17.90 -23.27 16.40
C GLU A 324 16.74 -24.26 16.61
N LEU A 325 17.06 -25.44 17.15
CA LEU A 325 16.05 -26.40 17.58
C LEU A 325 15.35 -25.93 18.85
N THR A 326 14.02 -25.96 18.89
CA THR A 326 13.28 -25.57 20.12
C THR A 326 13.21 -26.70 21.15
N ASP A 327 13.15 -26.35 22.44
CA ASP A 327 12.93 -27.30 23.56
C ASP A 327 11.73 -28.22 23.30
N SER A 328 10.64 -27.65 22.77
CA SER A 328 9.41 -28.40 22.47
C SER A 328 9.61 -29.44 21.37
N HIS A 329 10.42 -29.14 20.36
CA HIS A 329 10.67 -30.01 19.24
C HIS A 329 11.61 -31.16 19.62
N LEU A 330 12.65 -30.84 20.41
CA LEU A 330 13.55 -31.86 20.96
C LEU A 330 12.78 -32.88 21.81
N LYS A 331 11.88 -32.41 22.68
CA LYS A 331 11.00 -33.26 23.51
C LYS A 331 10.03 -34.10 22.69
N ALA A 332 9.58 -33.60 21.54
CA ALA A 332 8.67 -34.30 20.64
C ALA A 332 9.34 -35.47 19.88
N ARG A 333 10.68 -35.53 19.82
CA ARG A 333 11.47 -36.62 19.21
C ARG A 333 11.10 -36.89 17.75
N CYS A 334 10.84 -35.83 16.99
CA CYS A 334 10.35 -35.90 15.61
C CYS A 334 11.20 -35.04 14.67
N SER A 335 11.13 -35.30 13.36
CA SER A 335 11.74 -34.42 12.36
C SER A 335 11.05 -33.04 12.36
N PHE A 336 11.63 -32.07 11.65
CA PHE A 336 11.04 -30.76 11.44
C PHE A 336 9.61 -30.90 10.92
N PHE A 337 9.38 -31.66 9.84
CA PHE A 337 8.06 -31.82 9.23
C PHE A 337 7.09 -32.74 9.98
N ASP A 338 7.58 -33.67 10.77
CA ASP A 338 6.73 -34.50 11.63
C ASP A 338 6.33 -33.76 12.91
N GLY A 339 7.07 -32.70 13.25
CA GLY A 339 6.81 -31.89 14.42
C GLY A 339 5.59 -31.01 14.33
N LYS A 340 5.10 -30.63 15.51
CA LYS A 340 3.95 -29.75 15.69
C LYS A 340 4.35 -28.28 15.81
N SER A 341 5.59 -27.94 15.46
CA SER A 341 6.03 -26.55 15.52
C SER A 341 5.26 -25.73 14.48
N LYS A 342 4.84 -24.53 14.87
CA LYS A 342 4.09 -23.64 13.98
C LYS A 342 4.87 -23.32 12.70
N SER A 343 6.18 -23.11 12.84
CA SER A 343 7.10 -22.85 11.74
C SER A 343 7.13 -24.00 10.75
N SER A 344 7.30 -25.23 11.25
CA SER A 344 7.26 -26.44 10.42
C SER A 344 5.98 -26.53 9.63
N ARG A 345 4.84 -26.33 10.30
CA ARG A 345 3.55 -26.45 9.64
C ARG A 345 3.35 -25.45 8.51
N LEU A 346 3.78 -24.20 8.70
CA LEU A 346 3.75 -23.20 7.64
C LEU A 346 4.56 -23.67 6.44
N VAL A 347 5.84 -23.98 6.66
CA VAL A 347 6.76 -24.41 5.60
C VAL A 347 6.22 -25.65 4.89
N ARG A 348 5.75 -26.63 5.65
CA ARG A 348 5.15 -27.86 5.14
C ARG A 348 3.96 -27.58 4.22
N ASN A 349 3.02 -26.72 4.65
CA ASN A 349 1.85 -26.36 3.85
C ASN A 349 2.25 -25.62 2.56
N LEU A 350 3.21 -24.70 2.64
CA LEU A 350 3.69 -23.98 1.45
C LEU A 350 4.37 -24.93 0.46
N ILE A 351 5.18 -25.86 0.95
CA ILE A 351 5.86 -26.86 0.10
C ILE A 351 4.85 -27.82 -0.53
N TYR A 352 3.86 -28.30 0.23
CA TYR A 352 2.79 -29.12 -0.32
C TYR A 352 2.11 -28.44 -1.50
N ARG A 353 1.86 -27.13 -1.38
CA ARG A 353 1.24 -26.34 -2.44
C ARG A 353 2.17 -26.19 -3.65
N ILE A 354 3.45 -25.91 -3.43
CA ILE A 354 4.45 -25.81 -4.51
C ILE A 354 4.59 -27.15 -5.26
N LYS A 355 4.73 -28.26 -4.54
CA LYS A 355 4.75 -29.61 -5.12
C LYS A 355 3.50 -29.88 -5.96
N HIS A 356 2.32 -29.55 -5.42
CA HIS A 356 1.07 -29.77 -6.13
C HIS A 356 0.97 -28.97 -7.43
N ILE A 357 1.49 -27.74 -7.47
CA ILE A 357 1.56 -26.95 -8.71
C ILE A 357 2.48 -27.63 -9.74
N GLU A 358 3.66 -28.10 -9.33
CA GLU A 358 4.55 -28.85 -10.25
C GLU A 358 3.90 -30.14 -10.77
N GLU A 359 3.13 -30.85 -9.94
CA GLU A 359 2.44 -32.08 -10.35
C GLU A 359 1.31 -31.81 -11.36
N LYS A 360 0.65 -30.63 -11.32
CA LYS A 360 -0.37 -30.27 -12.32
C LYS A 360 0.19 -30.07 -13.72
N ASN A 361 1.44 -29.64 -13.82
CA ASN A 361 2.11 -29.47 -15.11
C ASN A 361 2.35 -30.80 -15.84
N TYR A 362 2.16 -31.95 -15.16
CA TYR A 362 2.45 -33.26 -15.71
C TYR A 362 1.19 -34.11 -15.88
N ILE A 363 0.84 -34.42 -17.13
CA ILE A 363 -0.29 -35.29 -17.48
C ILE A 363 0.17 -36.77 -17.47
N GLY A 364 0.60 -37.26 -16.31
CA GLY A 364 1.01 -38.66 -16.12
C GLY A 364 0.28 -39.32 -14.95
N ASP A 365 -0.21 -40.54 -15.14
CA ASP A 365 -1.09 -41.26 -14.19
C ASP A 365 -0.45 -41.66 -12.83
N ASN A 366 0.83 -41.34 -12.59
CA ASN A 366 1.53 -41.71 -11.36
C ASN A 366 1.57 -40.54 -10.36
N VAL A 367 0.48 -40.32 -9.64
CA VAL A 367 0.45 -39.40 -8.50
C VAL A 367 1.34 -39.94 -7.38
N VAL A 368 2.52 -39.34 -7.18
CA VAL A 368 3.44 -39.73 -6.11
C VAL A 368 2.82 -39.37 -4.76
N PRO A 369 2.77 -40.31 -3.78
CA PRO A 369 2.20 -40.05 -2.47
C PRO A 369 2.84 -38.83 -1.79
N LEU A 370 2.00 -37.97 -1.21
CA LEU A 370 2.37 -36.77 -0.46
C LEU A 370 3.36 -37.01 0.70
N GLN A 371 3.56 -38.26 1.12
CA GLN A 371 4.36 -38.64 2.28
C GLN A 371 5.89 -38.50 2.07
N ASP A 372 6.35 -38.25 0.84
CA ASP A 372 7.78 -38.26 0.49
C ASP A 372 8.48 -36.88 0.50
N ILE A 373 7.84 -35.80 0.98
CA ILE A 373 8.46 -34.46 1.01
C ILE A 373 9.76 -34.42 1.82
N SER A 374 9.88 -35.24 2.86
CA SER A 374 11.11 -35.36 3.65
C SER A 374 12.31 -35.80 2.81
N ARG A 375 12.10 -36.47 1.67
CA ARG A 375 13.17 -36.85 0.73
C ARG A 375 13.71 -35.67 -0.06
N ALA A 376 12.82 -34.76 -0.45
CA ALA A 376 13.14 -33.58 -1.25
C ALA A 376 13.55 -32.36 -0.40
N PHE A 377 13.65 -32.51 0.93
CA PHE A 377 13.88 -31.39 1.83
C PHE A 377 14.76 -31.82 3.01
N PRO A 378 16.06 -32.00 2.79
CA PRO A 378 16.99 -32.23 3.88
C PRO A 378 17.11 -30.97 4.74
N PHE A 379 16.97 -31.13 6.05
CA PHE A 379 16.86 -30.02 7.00
C PHE A 379 17.76 -30.22 8.22
N LEU A 380 18.47 -29.16 8.60
CA LEU A 380 19.22 -29.08 9.85
C LEU A 380 19.22 -27.64 10.39
N ASN A 381 19.65 -27.44 11.62
CA ASN A 381 19.78 -26.11 12.21
C ASN A 381 21.27 -25.74 12.34
N VAL A 382 21.58 -24.45 12.23
CA VAL A 382 22.92 -23.95 12.57
C VAL A 382 23.25 -24.25 14.04
N ILE A 383 22.27 -24.04 14.92
CA ILE A 383 22.34 -24.40 16.33
C ILE A 383 21.52 -25.70 16.50
N PRO A 384 22.17 -26.87 16.56
CA PRO A 384 21.47 -28.15 16.46
C PRO A 384 20.62 -28.48 17.68
N LEU A 385 20.87 -27.85 18.82
CA LEU A 385 20.17 -28.07 20.08
C LEU A 385 19.71 -26.78 20.74
N PRO A 386 18.61 -26.81 21.52
CA PRO A 386 18.16 -25.66 22.28
C PRO A 386 19.24 -25.19 23.26
N LYS A 387 19.45 -23.88 23.34
CA LYS A 387 20.36 -23.20 24.28
C LYS A 387 21.82 -23.64 24.15
N TYR A 388 22.22 -24.17 22.99
CA TYR A 388 23.60 -24.56 22.75
C TYR A 388 24.50 -23.33 22.65
N SER A 389 25.35 -23.11 23.65
CA SER A 389 26.19 -21.92 23.75
C SER A 389 27.49 -22.01 22.95
N ALA A 390 27.98 -23.23 22.66
CA ALA A 390 29.24 -23.47 21.97
C ALA A 390 29.13 -23.31 20.44
N THR A 391 28.82 -22.09 20.00
CA THR A 391 28.58 -21.75 18.57
C THR A 391 29.72 -22.19 17.63
N VAL A 392 30.98 -22.14 18.06
CA VAL A 392 32.13 -22.62 17.28
C VAL A 392 32.01 -24.11 16.95
N LYS A 393 31.71 -24.95 17.95
CA LYS A 393 31.53 -26.41 17.74
C LYS A 393 30.34 -26.71 16.84
N ALA A 394 29.28 -25.90 16.91
CA ALA A 394 28.12 -26.04 16.02
C ALA A 394 28.49 -25.71 14.57
N LEU A 395 29.30 -24.68 14.35
CA LEU A 395 29.83 -24.32 13.04
C LEU A 395 30.85 -25.34 12.52
N ASP A 396 31.66 -25.95 13.38
CA ASP A 396 32.57 -27.04 13.01
C ASP A 396 31.79 -28.26 12.51
N PHE A 397 30.71 -28.63 13.23
CA PHE A 397 29.79 -29.68 12.80
C PHE A 397 29.16 -29.34 11.45
N LEU A 398 28.67 -28.11 11.28
CA LEU A 398 28.06 -27.67 10.03
C LEU A 398 29.07 -27.68 8.87
N SER A 399 30.32 -27.30 9.13
CA SER A 399 31.40 -27.36 8.13
C SER A 399 31.71 -28.79 7.74
N ALA A 400 31.75 -29.72 8.70
CA ALA A 400 31.91 -31.15 8.42
C ALA A 400 30.74 -31.72 7.60
N TYR A 401 29.51 -31.29 7.89
CA TYR A 401 28.33 -31.65 7.10
C TYR A 401 28.45 -31.16 5.65
N PHE A 402 28.86 -29.90 5.44
CA PHE A 402 28.99 -29.31 4.11
C PHE A 402 30.09 -29.97 3.28
N ARG A 403 31.26 -30.23 3.88
CA ARG A 403 32.36 -30.98 3.25
C ARG A 403 31.94 -32.39 2.81
N CYS A 404 31.09 -33.05 3.61
CA CYS A 404 30.60 -34.37 3.29
C CYS A 404 29.52 -34.33 2.21
N THR A 405 28.46 -33.54 2.40
CA THR A 405 27.26 -33.57 1.54
C THR A 405 27.38 -32.76 0.26
N ARG A 406 28.26 -31.74 0.26
CA ARG A 406 28.57 -30.85 -0.87
C ARG A 406 27.30 -30.37 -1.58
N PRO A 407 26.41 -29.62 -0.92
CA PRO A 407 25.18 -29.14 -1.52
C PRO A 407 25.46 -28.09 -2.61
N ILE A 408 24.67 -28.09 -3.71
CA ILE A 408 24.74 -27.00 -4.71
C ILE A 408 24.06 -25.74 -4.16
N ILE A 409 22.89 -25.89 -3.56
CA ILE A 409 22.05 -24.79 -3.08
C ILE A 409 21.87 -24.92 -1.56
N VAL A 410 22.01 -23.80 -0.87
CA VAL A 410 21.76 -23.71 0.57
C VAL A 410 20.71 -22.65 0.82
N VAL A 411 19.56 -23.09 1.33
CA VAL A 411 18.43 -22.23 1.68
C VAL A 411 18.44 -22.03 3.19
N THR A 412 18.55 -20.78 3.66
CA THR A 412 18.58 -20.51 5.10
C THR A 412 17.31 -19.83 5.57
N PHE A 413 16.77 -20.22 6.73
CA PHE A 413 15.67 -19.54 7.39
C PHE A 413 16.16 -18.66 8.53
N GLY A 414 16.02 -17.34 8.37
CA GLY A 414 16.34 -16.38 9.43
C GLY A 414 17.77 -15.86 9.41
N LYS A 415 18.02 -14.88 10.30
CA LYS A 415 19.25 -14.07 10.30
C LYS A 415 20.43 -14.86 10.84
N VAL A 416 20.20 -15.71 11.83
CA VAL A 416 21.27 -16.54 12.41
C VAL A 416 21.81 -17.51 11.35
N ALA A 417 20.90 -18.21 10.66
CA ALA A 417 21.27 -19.15 9.61
C ALA A 417 21.93 -18.47 8.40
N ALA A 418 21.35 -17.38 7.92
CA ALA A 418 21.93 -16.60 6.82
C ALA A 418 23.31 -16.02 7.21
N SER A 419 23.48 -15.58 8.46
CA SER A 419 24.75 -15.04 8.94
C SER A 419 25.87 -16.07 8.87
N ALA A 420 25.60 -17.31 9.31
CA ALA A 420 26.58 -18.39 9.24
C ALA A 420 27.09 -18.60 7.81
N MET A 421 26.18 -18.60 6.83
CA MET A 421 26.55 -18.75 5.41
C MET A 421 27.31 -17.55 4.85
N ILE A 422 26.88 -16.32 5.19
CA ILE A 422 27.54 -15.09 4.73
C ILE A 422 28.97 -14.97 5.24
N PHE A 423 29.24 -15.52 6.44
CA PHE A 423 30.57 -15.60 7.03
C PHE A 423 31.27 -16.94 6.78
N ASN A 424 30.85 -17.69 5.75
CA ASN A 424 31.53 -18.93 5.33
C ASN A 424 31.73 -19.92 6.49
N LEU A 425 30.73 -20.05 7.35
CA LEU A 425 30.72 -20.92 8.53
C LEU A 425 31.76 -20.57 9.62
N THR A 426 32.37 -19.39 9.60
CA THR A 426 33.38 -19.00 10.59
C THR A 426 32.80 -18.32 11.84
N LYS A 427 31.64 -17.68 11.73
CA LYS A 427 30.96 -17.00 12.85
C LYS A 427 29.47 -16.79 12.63
N ILE A 428 28.75 -16.60 13.73
CA ILE A 428 27.34 -16.20 13.75
C ILE A 428 27.25 -14.76 14.26
N SER A 429 26.66 -13.87 13.47
CA SER A 429 26.43 -12.47 13.86
C SER A 429 25.11 -11.93 13.31
N ALA A 430 24.01 -12.22 14.00
CA ALA A 430 22.66 -11.83 13.57
C ALA A 430 22.43 -10.31 13.47
N LYS A 431 23.30 -9.49 14.08
CA LYS A 431 23.28 -8.02 14.01
C LYS A 431 24.14 -7.44 12.88
N SER A 432 24.81 -8.29 12.10
CA SER A 432 25.70 -7.85 11.04
C SER A 432 24.95 -7.03 9.99
N ARG A 433 25.50 -5.85 9.65
CA ARG A 433 25.00 -5.01 8.54
C ARG A 433 25.11 -5.70 7.17
N LEU A 434 25.96 -6.73 7.06
CA LEU A 434 26.11 -7.53 5.84
C LEU A 434 24.89 -8.41 5.58
N ILE A 435 24.09 -8.72 6.61
CA ILE A 435 22.80 -9.36 6.45
C ILE A 435 21.84 -8.29 5.92
N LYS A 436 21.81 -8.16 4.59
CA LYS A 436 20.81 -7.35 3.89
C LYS A 436 19.42 -7.83 4.35
N SER A 437 18.44 -6.95 4.34
CA SER A 437 17.05 -7.36 4.59
C SER A 437 16.69 -8.52 3.65
N PHE A 438 16.01 -9.56 4.16
CA PHE A 438 15.50 -10.68 3.35
C PHE A 438 14.61 -10.18 2.20
N LEU A 439 14.10 -8.96 2.32
CA LEU A 439 13.42 -8.20 1.28
C LEU A 439 14.35 -7.73 0.14
N THR A 440 15.53 -8.33 -0.03
CA THR A 440 16.44 -8.06 -1.16
C THR A 440 16.49 -9.18 -2.20
N LEU A 441 15.92 -10.36 -1.88
CA LEU A 441 15.74 -11.45 -2.84
C LEU A 441 14.92 -11.00 -4.05
N GLY A 442 15.34 -11.44 -5.24
CA GLY A 442 14.71 -11.11 -6.51
C GLY A 442 15.20 -9.82 -7.20
N THR A 443 15.98 -8.98 -6.52
CA THR A 443 16.57 -7.77 -7.14
C THR A 443 18.07 -7.69 -7.11
N HIS A 444 18.71 -8.54 -6.32
CA HIS A 444 20.15 -8.70 -6.34
C HIS A 444 20.45 -10.09 -6.92
N PRO A 445 21.55 -10.21 -7.68
CA PRO A 445 22.01 -11.53 -8.10
C PRO A 445 22.23 -12.40 -6.86
N LEU A 446 21.88 -13.67 -6.97
CA LEU A 446 22.24 -14.66 -5.97
C LEU A 446 23.75 -14.73 -5.86
N GLU A 447 24.26 -14.94 -4.65
CA GLU A 447 25.69 -14.92 -4.39
C GLU A 447 26.20 -16.36 -4.27
N ILE A 448 27.32 -16.64 -4.95
CA ILE A 448 28.10 -17.86 -4.74
C ILE A 448 28.92 -17.66 -3.47
N ARG A 449 28.76 -18.59 -2.53
CA ARG A 449 29.52 -18.65 -1.28
C ARG A 449 30.42 -19.87 -1.30
N SER A 450 31.39 -19.89 -0.41
CA SER A 450 32.29 -21.03 -0.23
C SER A 450 32.57 -21.19 1.26
N TYR A 451 32.63 -22.42 1.75
CA TYR A 451 33.00 -22.70 3.15
C TYR A 451 34.50 -22.97 3.32
N ASP A 452 35.27 -22.93 2.23
CA ASP A 452 36.75 -22.98 2.22
C ASP A 452 37.29 -22.31 0.95
N SER A 453 38.61 -22.39 0.75
CA SER A 453 39.34 -21.82 -0.39
C SER A 453 39.23 -22.66 -1.67
N ASP A 454 38.81 -23.93 -1.57
CA ASP A 454 38.68 -24.85 -2.71
C ASP A 454 37.44 -24.50 -3.58
N ASP A 455 37.63 -24.40 -4.90
CA ASP A 455 36.56 -24.19 -5.88
C ASP A 455 35.50 -25.29 -5.86
N ASN A 456 35.84 -26.44 -5.29
CA ASN A 456 34.98 -27.59 -5.07
C ASN A 456 34.06 -27.48 -3.84
N GLU A 457 34.19 -26.42 -3.04
CA GLU A 457 33.44 -26.13 -1.81
C GLU A 457 32.49 -24.93 -1.95
N ALA A 458 32.17 -24.57 -3.19
CA ALA A 458 31.22 -23.50 -3.51
C ALA A 458 29.75 -23.93 -3.43
N PHE A 459 28.84 -22.98 -3.17
CA PHE A 459 27.40 -23.19 -3.19
C PHE A 459 26.64 -21.88 -3.46
N ILE A 460 25.38 -21.98 -3.89
CA ILE A 460 24.47 -20.85 -4.07
C ILE A 460 23.69 -20.63 -2.77
N HIS A 461 23.74 -19.43 -2.21
CA HIS A 461 23.02 -19.09 -0.98
C HIS A 461 21.70 -18.36 -1.25
N ILE A 462 20.59 -18.89 -0.72
CA ILE A 462 19.25 -18.28 -0.79
C ILE A 462 18.75 -17.95 0.64
N PRO A 463 18.85 -16.69 1.09
CA PRO A 463 18.44 -16.30 2.44
C PRO A 463 16.94 -15.97 2.53
N LEU A 464 16.16 -16.78 3.24
CA LEU A 464 14.74 -16.59 3.49
C LEU A 464 14.45 -16.03 4.88
N GLU A 465 13.27 -15.42 5.03
CA GLU A 465 12.79 -15.00 6.35
C GLU A 465 12.56 -16.23 7.26
N HIS A 466 12.72 -16.06 8.57
CA HIS A 466 12.45 -17.13 9.52
C HIS A 466 10.93 -17.41 9.56
N PRO A 467 10.43 -18.64 9.29
CA PRO A 467 8.99 -18.93 9.29
C PRO A 467 8.31 -18.63 10.64
N GLY A 468 9.07 -18.66 11.74
CA GLY A 468 8.58 -18.28 13.06
C GLY A 468 8.22 -16.79 13.20
N SER A 469 8.82 -15.89 12.41
CA SER A 469 8.46 -14.46 12.47
C SER A 469 7.02 -14.23 12.04
N HIS A 470 6.53 -15.02 11.07
CA HIS A 470 5.14 -14.96 10.64
C HIS A 470 4.22 -15.60 11.68
N GLN A 471 4.63 -16.73 12.28
CA GLN A 471 3.82 -17.49 13.24
C GLN A 471 3.67 -16.83 14.62
N TYR A 472 4.72 -16.17 15.09
CA TYR A 472 4.78 -15.56 16.43
C TYR A 472 4.75 -14.02 16.39
N GLY A 473 5.00 -13.41 15.23
CA GLY A 473 4.93 -11.96 15.03
C GLY A 473 3.62 -11.48 14.39
N PRO A 474 3.58 -10.22 13.93
CA PRO A 474 2.44 -9.68 13.21
C PRO A 474 2.15 -10.49 11.94
N ARG A 475 0.93 -11.01 11.82
CA ARG A 475 0.51 -11.85 10.68
C ARG A 475 0.15 -10.97 9.47
N SER A 476 1.15 -10.38 8.85
CA SER A 476 0.96 -9.62 7.60
C SER A 476 0.83 -10.57 6.42
N SER A 477 -0.35 -10.59 5.78
CA SER A 477 -0.60 -11.34 4.54
C SER A 477 0.36 -10.92 3.41
N VAL A 478 0.73 -9.64 3.37
CA VAL A 478 1.71 -9.10 2.41
C VAL A 478 3.10 -9.70 2.62
N ARG A 479 3.55 -9.82 3.87
CA ARG A 479 4.84 -10.43 4.20
C ARG A 479 4.82 -11.95 3.97
N LEU A 480 3.73 -12.61 4.33
CA LEU A 480 3.52 -14.04 4.03
C LEU A 480 3.52 -14.31 2.52
N ARG A 481 2.90 -13.44 1.72
CA ARG A 481 2.95 -13.51 0.25
C ARG A 481 4.39 -13.45 -0.25
N PHE A 482 5.17 -12.47 0.21
CA PHE A 482 6.57 -12.38 -0.18
C PHE A 482 7.39 -13.60 0.28
N TYR A 483 7.15 -14.10 1.48
CA TYR A 483 7.77 -15.34 1.98
C TYR A 483 7.43 -16.55 1.10
N TYR A 484 6.18 -16.70 0.68
CA TYR A 484 5.76 -17.75 -0.23
C TYR A 484 6.43 -17.65 -1.61
N LEU A 485 6.47 -16.45 -2.23
CA LEU A 485 7.13 -16.25 -3.51
C LEU A 485 8.65 -16.50 -3.44
N THR A 486 9.29 -16.21 -2.31
CA THR A 486 10.72 -16.52 -2.11
C THR A 486 10.98 -18.01 -1.88
N MET A 487 10.04 -18.75 -1.27
CA MET A 487 10.06 -20.22 -1.24
C MET A 487 9.93 -20.81 -2.67
N GLN A 488 8.96 -20.33 -3.45
CA GLN A 488 8.82 -20.70 -4.87
C GLN A 488 10.12 -20.44 -5.65
N PHE A 489 10.73 -19.27 -5.44
CA PHE A 489 12.00 -18.94 -6.07
C PHE A 489 13.12 -19.93 -5.71
N ALA A 490 13.20 -20.39 -4.47
CA ALA A 490 14.19 -21.40 -4.07
C ALA A 490 14.01 -22.73 -4.84
N PHE A 491 12.77 -23.18 -5.04
CA PHE A 491 12.48 -24.39 -5.82
C PHE A 491 12.67 -24.19 -7.33
N PHE A 492 12.38 -23.00 -7.86
CA PHE A 492 12.74 -22.65 -9.23
C PHE A 492 14.26 -22.74 -9.48
N VAL A 493 15.07 -22.22 -8.56
CA VAL A 493 16.54 -22.34 -8.64
C VAL A 493 16.98 -23.81 -8.53
N ALA A 494 16.31 -24.61 -7.70
CA ALA A 494 16.58 -26.04 -7.60
C ALA A 494 16.21 -26.82 -8.88
N SER A 495 15.11 -26.46 -9.55
CA SER A 495 14.74 -27.01 -10.87
C SER A 495 15.80 -26.67 -11.92
N CYS A 496 16.22 -25.41 -11.99
CA CYS A 496 17.31 -24.97 -12.87
C CYS A 496 18.61 -25.74 -12.59
N ALA A 497 18.92 -26.01 -11.31
CA ALA A 497 20.09 -26.79 -10.94
C ALA A 497 20.02 -28.24 -11.45
N ILE A 498 18.85 -28.88 -11.35
CA ILE A 498 18.64 -30.23 -11.89
C ILE A 498 18.84 -30.24 -13.41
N GLU A 499 18.26 -29.29 -14.14
CA GLU A 499 18.44 -29.19 -15.61
C GLU A 499 19.91 -29.07 -16.02
N ILE A 500 20.70 -28.30 -15.27
CA ILE A 500 22.13 -28.18 -15.54
C ILE A 500 22.86 -29.48 -15.16
N VAL A 501 22.52 -30.11 -14.03
CA VAL A 501 23.11 -31.40 -13.63
C VAL A 501 22.83 -32.50 -14.66
N ASP A 502 21.65 -32.52 -15.29
CA ASP A 502 21.28 -33.47 -16.36
C ASP A 502 22.20 -33.43 -17.59
N THR A 503 22.93 -32.35 -17.79
CA THR A 503 23.85 -32.22 -18.94
C THR A 503 25.16 -32.97 -18.74
N TYR A 504 25.55 -33.27 -17.49
CA TYR A 504 26.88 -33.79 -17.16
C TYR A 504 27.10 -35.30 -17.22
N PRO A 505 26.11 -36.18 -17.00
CA PRO A 505 26.28 -37.61 -17.26
C PRO A 505 26.74 -37.92 -18.70
N LYS A 506 26.58 -36.96 -19.62
CA LYS A 506 26.93 -37.06 -21.03
C LYS A 506 28.30 -36.42 -21.37
N CYS A 507 28.95 -35.75 -20.42
CA CYS A 507 30.20 -35.02 -20.62
C CYS A 507 31.41 -35.79 -20.08
N THR A 508 32.55 -35.71 -20.77
CA THR A 508 33.79 -36.39 -20.36
C THR A 508 34.55 -35.68 -19.24
N LYS A 509 34.22 -34.42 -18.93
CA LYS A 509 34.80 -33.65 -17.83
C LYS A 509 33.69 -33.11 -16.93
N THR A 510 33.78 -33.42 -15.64
CA THR A 510 32.94 -32.81 -14.60
C THR A 510 33.49 -31.42 -14.25
N PRO A 511 32.65 -30.37 -14.24
CA PRO A 511 33.08 -29.02 -13.88
C PRO A 511 33.41 -28.94 -12.39
N SER A 512 34.18 -27.91 -12.01
CA SER A 512 34.33 -27.58 -10.59
C SER A 512 32.98 -27.17 -10.00
N ARG A 513 32.83 -27.27 -8.67
CA ARG A 513 31.57 -26.88 -8.03
C ARG A 513 31.23 -25.39 -8.24
N ARG A 514 32.23 -24.52 -8.19
CA ARG A 514 32.07 -23.07 -8.47
C ARG A 514 31.63 -22.82 -9.90
N GLU A 515 32.20 -23.53 -10.87
CA GLU A 515 31.80 -23.43 -12.28
C GLU A 515 30.35 -23.91 -12.46
N LEU A 516 29.98 -25.03 -11.85
CA LEU A 516 28.60 -25.53 -11.83
C LEU A 516 27.63 -24.49 -11.25
N CYS A 517 27.95 -23.88 -10.10
CA CYS A 517 27.14 -22.82 -9.51
C CYS A 517 27.00 -21.60 -10.43
N THR A 518 28.08 -21.23 -11.12
CA THR A 518 28.10 -20.10 -12.06
C THR A 518 27.17 -20.36 -13.25
N GLN A 519 27.21 -21.57 -13.80
CA GLN A 519 26.32 -21.96 -14.90
C GLN A 519 24.85 -21.99 -14.46
N ILE A 520 24.57 -22.50 -13.25
CA ILE A 520 23.21 -22.49 -12.69
C ILE A 520 22.70 -21.05 -12.53
N LEU A 521 23.51 -20.13 -11.99
CA LEU A 521 23.10 -18.73 -11.86
C LEU A 521 22.89 -18.06 -13.21
N ALA A 522 23.74 -18.34 -14.20
CA ALA A 522 23.54 -17.84 -15.56
C ALA A 522 22.23 -18.37 -16.18
N HIS A 523 21.90 -19.65 -15.95
CA HIS A 523 20.65 -20.26 -16.42
C HIS A 523 19.43 -19.64 -15.72
N VAL A 524 19.48 -19.48 -14.39
CA VAL A 524 18.44 -18.79 -13.60
C VAL A 524 18.22 -17.37 -14.12
N GLU A 525 19.29 -16.60 -14.34
CA GLU A 525 19.17 -15.24 -14.88
C GLU A 525 18.56 -15.20 -16.28
N LYS A 526 18.96 -16.13 -17.16
CA LYS A 526 18.40 -16.23 -18.51
C LYS A 526 16.91 -16.55 -18.45
N ALA A 527 16.52 -17.54 -17.63
CA ALA A 527 15.14 -17.95 -17.46
C ALA A 527 14.28 -16.80 -16.88
N LEU A 528 14.76 -16.09 -15.84
CA LEU A 528 14.08 -14.92 -15.27
C LEU A 528 13.93 -13.74 -16.25
N LYS A 529 14.80 -13.61 -17.25
CA LYS A 529 14.71 -12.54 -18.27
C LYS A 529 13.75 -12.88 -19.41
N SER A 530 13.22 -14.11 -19.47
CA SER A 530 12.41 -14.61 -20.58
C SER A 530 11.00 -15.01 -20.15
N GLY A 531 10.01 -14.84 -21.03
CA GLY A 531 8.65 -15.38 -20.89
C GLY A 531 8.06 -15.25 -19.47
N ALA A 532 7.61 -16.38 -18.92
CA ALA A 532 7.04 -16.50 -17.57
C ALA A 532 8.01 -16.05 -16.46
N GLY A 533 9.32 -16.26 -16.62
CA GLY A 533 10.33 -15.85 -15.66
C GLY A 533 10.34 -14.34 -15.42
N SER A 534 10.11 -13.53 -16.46
CA SER A 534 10.07 -12.07 -16.35
C SER A 534 8.84 -11.58 -15.56
N TYR A 535 7.71 -12.28 -15.72
CA TYR A 535 6.49 -12.05 -14.95
C TYR A 535 6.68 -12.46 -13.49
N PHE A 536 7.29 -13.63 -13.23
CA PHE A 536 7.62 -14.07 -11.88
C PHE A 536 8.55 -13.10 -11.15
N GLN A 537 9.63 -12.66 -11.81
CA GLN A 537 10.53 -11.66 -11.25
C GLN A 537 9.80 -10.35 -10.93
N SER A 538 8.97 -9.86 -11.85
CA SER A 538 8.17 -8.65 -11.66
C SER A 538 7.19 -8.79 -10.49
N ASN A 539 6.55 -9.95 -10.36
CA ASN A 539 5.62 -10.25 -9.29
C ASN A 539 6.30 -10.28 -7.92
N MET A 540 7.44 -10.97 -7.83
CA MET A 540 8.27 -11.01 -6.62
C MET A 540 8.74 -9.60 -6.21
N ILE A 541 9.16 -8.76 -7.17
CA ILE A 541 9.56 -7.36 -6.91
C ILE A 541 8.39 -6.54 -6.36
N GLN A 542 7.17 -6.74 -6.87
CA GLN A 542 5.97 -6.06 -6.37
C GLN A 542 5.61 -6.49 -4.96
N ALA A 543 5.59 -7.80 -4.68
CA ALA A 543 5.32 -8.33 -3.35
C ALA A 543 6.34 -7.82 -2.31
N ARG A 544 7.61 -7.76 -2.70
CA ARG A 544 8.71 -7.21 -1.89
C ARG A 544 8.50 -5.73 -1.56
N LYS A 545 8.18 -4.90 -2.55
CA LYS A 545 7.90 -3.46 -2.35
C LYS A 545 6.73 -3.26 -1.39
N ALA A 546 5.69 -4.10 -1.50
CA ALA A 546 4.56 -4.07 -0.58
C ALA A 546 4.98 -4.49 0.84
N ALA A 547 5.78 -5.54 1.00
CA ALA A 547 6.28 -5.98 2.30
C ALA A 547 7.19 -4.93 2.96
N GLN A 548 8.05 -4.26 2.19
CA GLN A 548 8.87 -3.13 2.66
C GLN A 548 8.03 -1.93 3.08
N ALA A 549 6.94 -1.64 2.36
CA ALA A 549 6.04 -0.55 2.74
C ALA A 549 5.40 -0.80 4.10
N VAL A 550 5.05 -2.05 4.42
CA VAL A 550 4.53 -2.46 5.74
C VAL A 550 5.62 -2.33 6.82
N GLU A 551 6.85 -2.78 6.56
CA GLU A 551 7.96 -2.66 7.52
C GLU A 551 8.32 -1.18 7.80
N ASN A 552 8.24 -0.32 6.78
CA ASN A 552 8.50 1.11 6.92
C ASN A 552 7.32 1.87 7.55
N SER A 553 6.06 1.45 7.32
CA SER A 553 4.91 2.07 8.00
C SER A 553 4.94 1.81 9.50
N ASP A 554 5.43 0.64 9.92
CA ASP A 554 5.59 0.30 11.33
C ASP A 554 6.67 1.18 12.03
N THR A 555 7.47 1.93 11.27
CA THR A 555 8.55 2.78 11.80
C THR A 555 8.33 4.29 11.64
N HIS A 556 7.35 4.74 10.84
CA HIS A 556 7.23 6.16 10.48
C HIS A 556 5.83 6.78 10.49
N PHE A 557 4.82 6.16 11.11
CA PHE A 557 3.52 6.81 11.35
C PHE A 557 3.57 7.80 12.53
N GLN A 558 4.34 8.87 12.40
CA GLN A 558 4.26 10.06 13.25
C GLN A 558 4.48 11.28 12.36
N THR A 559 3.42 11.91 11.84
CA THR A 559 3.22 13.38 11.76
C THR A 559 2.07 13.84 10.83
N ASP A 560 1.74 13.14 9.75
CA ASP A 560 0.89 13.75 8.70
C ASP A 560 -0.64 13.76 8.95
N LEU A 561 -1.17 13.00 9.92
CA LEU A 561 -2.62 12.99 10.22
C LEU A 561 -3.00 14.02 11.32
N PHE A 562 -2.03 14.49 12.08
CA PHE A 562 -2.25 15.33 13.28
C PHE A 562 -2.65 16.77 12.92
N GLU A 563 -2.11 17.36 11.84
CA GLU A 563 -2.48 18.72 11.42
C GLU A 563 -3.91 18.81 10.88
N TYR A 564 -4.44 17.76 10.26
CA TYR A 564 -5.78 17.79 9.67
C TYR A 564 -6.91 17.69 10.71
N LEU A 565 -6.67 17.00 11.83
CA LEU A 565 -7.67 16.85 12.91
C LEU A 565 -7.62 18.01 13.91
N TYR A 566 -6.45 18.63 14.14
CA TYR A 566 -6.31 19.79 15.02
C TYR A 566 -7.02 21.05 14.47
N MET A 567 -7.10 21.19 13.13
CA MET A 567 -7.85 22.30 12.50
C MET A 567 -9.38 22.12 12.52
N ARG A 568 -9.89 20.94 12.90
CA ARG A 568 -11.35 20.66 12.89
C ARG A 568 -11.97 20.62 14.28
N SER A 569 -11.20 20.32 15.34
CA SER A 569 -11.70 20.37 16.73
C SER A 569 -11.77 21.81 17.27
N SER A 570 -10.86 22.68 16.83
CA SER A 570 -10.82 24.11 17.20
C SER A 570 -12.07 24.86 16.71
N ASN A 571 -12.55 24.58 15.50
CA ASN A 571 -13.76 25.21 14.95
C ASN A 571 -15.08 24.68 15.55
N TRP A 572 -15.07 23.52 16.22
CA TRP A 572 -16.30 22.93 16.77
C TRP A 572 -16.62 23.43 18.20
N HIS A 573 -15.61 23.85 18.96
CA HIS A 573 -15.81 24.41 20.30
C HIS A 573 -16.17 25.91 20.31
N GLU A 574 -15.69 26.70 19.33
CA GLU A 574 -16.05 28.12 19.25
C GLU A 574 -17.50 28.36 18.78
N SER A 575 -18.03 27.48 17.91
CA SER A 575 -19.39 27.63 17.38
C SER A 575 -20.48 27.36 18.43
N LYS A 576 -20.17 26.61 19.50
CA LYS A 576 -21.13 26.27 20.57
C LYS A 576 -21.17 27.28 21.72
N LEU A 577 -20.18 28.17 21.83
CA LEU A 577 -20.17 29.27 22.81
C LEU A 577 -20.79 30.56 22.24
N ALA A 578 -20.80 30.73 20.91
CA ALA A 578 -21.42 31.89 20.26
C ALA A 578 -22.96 31.79 20.12
N GLN A 579 -23.56 30.60 20.27
CA GLN A 579 -25.01 30.40 20.10
C GLN A 579 -25.84 30.37 21.39
N THR A 580 -25.20 30.46 22.57
CA THR A 580 -25.91 30.38 23.86
C THR A 580 -26.21 31.75 24.50
N ALA A 581 -25.89 32.86 23.83
CA ALA A 581 -26.01 34.21 24.41
C ALA A 581 -27.07 35.12 23.76
N LEU A 582 -27.89 34.64 22.82
CA LEU A 582 -28.91 35.48 22.19
C LEU A 582 -30.18 34.68 21.85
N CYS A 583 -31.08 34.54 22.82
CA CYS A 583 -32.52 34.42 22.59
C CYS A 583 -33.26 34.50 23.93
N ASP A 584 -33.80 35.66 24.24
CA ASP A 584 -34.94 35.81 25.14
C ASP A 584 -36.03 36.61 24.40
N SER A 585 -37.28 36.21 24.62
CA SER A 585 -38.56 36.80 24.18
C SER A 585 -39.13 36.46 22.77
N THR A 586 -40.13 35.55 22.78
CA THR A 586 -41.52 35.62 22.20
C THR A 586 -41.78 36.43 20.90
N ALA A 587 -42.60 36.03 19.91
CA ALA A 587 -43.83 35.22 19.90
C ALA A 587 -44.21 34.69 18.48
N ARG A 588 -45.10 33.68 18.51
CA ARG A 588 -45.91 32.97 17.48
C ARG A 588 -46.20 33.69 16.13
N ILE A 589 -46.21 32.91 15.04
CA ILE A 589 -47.36 32.68 14.10
C ILE A 589 -47.06 31.47 13.18
N HIS A 590 -48.13 30.82 12.74
CA HIS A 590 -48.32 29.46 12.24
C HIS A 590 -48.01 29.20 10.74
N ASN A 591 -47.80 27.91 10.46
CA ASN A 591 -48.07 27.12 9.23
C ASN A 591 -47.02 27.04 8.10
N SER A 592 -46.39 25.85 7.96
CA SER A 592 -46.67 24.93 6.83
C SER A 592 -45.87 23.60 6.94
N ILE A 593 -46.64 22.51 6.93
CA ILE A 593 -46.45 21.18 6.30
C ILE A 593 -45.02 20.64 6.10
N GLY A 594 -44.76 19.45 6.66
CA GLY A 594 -43.68 18.56 6.23
C GLY A 594 -43.72 17.21 6.95
N ALA A 595 -44.48 16.26 6.41
CA ALA A 595 -44.49 14.87 6.86
C ALA A 595 -43.11 14.25 6.67
N VAL A 596 -42.42 13.93 7.77
CA VAL A 596 -41.15 13.22 7.77
C VAL A 596 -41.43 11.72 7.60
N ALA A 597 -41.40 11.27 6.36
CA ALA A 597 -41.42 9.84 6.03
C ALA A 597 -40.05 9.23 6.38
N THR A 598 -40.01 8.46 7.47
CA THR A 598 -38.88 7.60 7.83
C THR A 598 -38.91 6.33 6.97
N GLY A 599 -38.20 6.35 5.83
CA GLY A 599 -37.98 5.17 5.00
C GLY A 599 -36.87 4.25 5.55
N PRO A 600 -36.94 2.92 5.32
CA PRO A 600 -35.92 1.98 5.78
C PRO A 600 -34.59 2.15 5.03
N LEU A 601 -33.49 2.02 5.77
CA LEU A 601 -32.11 2.08 5.29
C LEU A 601 -31.67 0.69 4.76
N ASP A 602 -31.65 0.52 3.45
CA ASP A 602 -30.98 -0.63 2.82
C ASP A 602 -29.52 -0.29 2.46
N PHE A 603 -28.57 -1.00 3.08
CA PHE A 603 -27.13 -0.85 2.88
C PHE A 603 -26.45 -2.21 2.66
N TYR A 604 -25.93 -2.43 1.45
CA TYR A 604 -24.75 -3.26 1.13
C TYR A 604 -24.33 -2.98 -0.33
N THR A 605 -23.07 -2.54 -0.56
CA THR A 605 -22.15 -3.06 -1.61
C THR A 605 -20.78 -2.34 -1.56
N PRO A 606 -19.72 -2.93 -0.96
CA PRO A 606 -18.33 -2.55 -1.20
C PRO A 606 -17.64 -3.63 -2.05
N ALA A 607 -18.05 -3.79 -3.32
CA ALA A 607 -17.44 -4.82 -4.18
C ALA A 607 -17.55 -4.49 -5.67
N ILE A 608 -17.29 -3.24 -6.07
CA ILE A 608 -17.63 -2.81 -7.44
C ILE A 608 -16.54 -1.98 -8.14
N PHE A 609 -15.45 -1.59 -7.47
CA PHE A 609 -14.34 -0.89 -8.13
C PHE A 609 -13.07 -1.74 -8.15
N GLY A 610 -12.76 -2.28 -9.34
CA GLY A 610 -11.57 -3.08 -9.60
C GLY A 610 -10.28 -2.38 -9.16
N LYS A 611 -9.37 -3.17 -8.58
CA LYS A 611 -8.00 -2.78 -8.23
C LYS A 611 -7.24 -2.34 -9.49
N LYS A 612 -7.16 -1.02 -9.78
CA LYS A 612 -5.90 -0.31 -10.14
C LYS A 612 -6.06 1.13 -10.64
N ASN A 613 -7.19 1.57 -11.17
CA ASN A 613 -7.32 2.94 -11.69
C ASN A 613 -8.56 3.62 -11.10
N GLY A 614 -8.46 4.92 -10.75
CA GLY A 614 -9.64 5.73 -10.51
C GLY A 614 -10.58 5.67 -11.72
N ILE A 615 -11.87 5.91 -11.52
CA ILE A 615 -12.80 5.99 -12.66
C ILE A 615 -12.54 7.32 -13.34
N GLU A 616 -11.93 7.29 -14.51
CA GLU A 616 -11.91 8.43 -15.42
C GLU A 616 -13.33 8.60 -15.97
N ILE A 617 -14.11 9.51 -15.36
CA ILE A 617 -15.45 9.87 -15.85
C ILE A 617 -15.30 10.70 -17.13
N LEU A 618 -14.29 11.57 -17.19
CA LEU A 618 -14.00 12.38 -18.36
C LEU A 618 -12.85 11.80 -19.19
N ASP A 619 -13.24 10.97 -20.16
CA ASP A 619 -12.45 10.74 -21.36
C ASP A 619 -12.96 11.63 -22.51
N GLU A 620 -12.34 11.53 -23.67
CA GLU A 620 -12.72 12.30 -24.87
C GLU A 620 -14.16 12.04 -25.30
N HIS A 621 -14.68 10.82 -25.06
CA HIS A 621 -16.04 10.45 -25.42
C HIS A 621 -17.05 11.16 -24.53
N THR A 622 -16.82 11.15 -23.22
CA THR A 622 -17.63 11.91 -22.27
C THR A 622 -17.56 13.41 -22.54
N PHE A 623 -16.38 13.96 -22.85
CA PHE A 623 -16.27 15.38 -23.21
C PHE A 623 -17.04 15.71 -24.48
N SER A 624 -16.95 14.86 -25.51
CA SER A 624 -17.70 15.04 -26.75
C SER A 624 -19.21 15.06 -26.51
N HIS A 625 -19.68 14.22 -25.58
CA HIS A 625 -21.08 14.23 -25.15
C HIS A 625 -21.44 15.52 -24.40
N ILE A 626 -20.61 15.97 -23.46
CA ILE A 626 -20.80 17.25 -22.76
C ILE A 626 -20.85 18.43 -23.74
N ALA A 627 -19.95 18.45 -24.73
CA ALA A 627 -19.90 19.48 -25.76
C ALA A 627 -21.11 19.45 -26.70
N SER A 628 -21.80 18.32 -26.81
CA SER A 628 -23.01 18.18 -27.65
C SER A 628 -24.21 18.99 -27.14
N PHE A 629 -24.21 19.36 -25.85
CA PHE A 629 -25.18 20.30 -25.26
C PHE A 629 -24.88 21.77 -25.60
N GLY A 630 -23.85 22.01 -26.40
CA GLY A 630 -23.46 23.33 -26.87
C GLY A 630 -22.20 23.86 -26.19
N MET A 631 -21.45 24.60 -26.98
CA MET A 631 -20.23 25.29 -26.59
C MET A 631 -20.49 26.77 -26.73
N SER A 632 -19.95 27.54 -25.79
CA SER A 632 -20.20 28.96 -25.71
C SER A 632 -19.54 29.73 -26.87
N VAL A 633 -20.32 30.53 -27.60
CA VAL A 633 -19.84 31.28 -28.77
C VAL A 633 -19.81 32.78 -28.48
N GLY A 634 -18.75 33.45 -28.94
CA GLY A 634 -18.54 34.89 -28.73
C GLY A 634 -17.97 35.22 -27.36
N GLU A 635 -17.43 36.42 -27.21
CA GLU A 635 -16.84 36.90 -25.95
C GLU A 635 -17.88 36.97 -24.83
N ALA A 636 -17.41 36.83 -23.58
CA ALA A 636 -18.27 36.97 -22.40
C ALA A 636 -19.05 38.30 -22.44
N TYR A 637 -20.34 38.24 -22.13
CA TYR A 637 -21.28 39.38 -22.17
C TYR A 637 -21.45 40.09 -23.53
N SER A 638 -20.91 39.54 -24.63
CA SER A 638 -21.08 40.15 -25.95
C SER A 638 -22.47 39.94 -26.53
N GLU A 639 -22.88 40.81 -27.46
CA GLU A 639 -24.11 40.62 -28.27
C GLU A 639 -24.11 39.27 -29.02
N LYS A 640 -22.94 38.82 -29.48
CA LYS A 640 -22.79 37.50 -30.11
C LYS A 640 -23.11 36.37 -29.12
N ARG A 641 -22.65 36.49 -27.87
CA ARG A 641 -23.00 35.55 -26.80
C ARG A 641 -24.50 35.59 -26.48
N ARG A 642 -25.11 36.78 -26.46
CA ARG A 642 -26.54 36.91 -26.19
C ARG A 642 -27.38 36.18 -27.25
N ARG A 643 -27.07 36.39 -28.53
CA ARG A 643 -27.72 35.66 -29.64
C ARG A 643 -27.48 34.15 -29.58
N ASP A 644 -26.29 33.73 -29.18
CA ASP A 644 -25.98 32.31 -28.98
C ASP A 644 -26.85 31.71 -27.87
N LEU A 645 -26.97 32.40 -26.74
CA LEU A 645 -27.85 31.98 -25.64
C LEU A 645 -29.33 31.99 -26.01
N ASP A 646 -29.79 32.91 -26.87
CA ASP A 646 -31.15 32.87 -27.43
C ASP A 646 -31.39 31.58 -28.23
N MET A 647 -30.42 31.18 -29.06
CA MET A 647 -30.51 29.94 -29.83
C MET A 647 -30.46 28.71 -28.93
N VAL A 648 -29.63 28.71 -27.88
CA VAL A 648 -29.54 27.59 -26.93
C VAL A 648 -30.82 27.52 -26.08
N TRP A 649 -31.36 28.65 -25.63
CA TRP A 649 -32.64 28.72 -24.92
C TRP A 649 -33.75 28.10 -25.77
N ALA A 650 -33.86 28.47 -27.04
CA ALA A 650 -34.90 27.96 -27.94
C ALA A 650 -34.88 26.42 -28.13
N ARG A 651 -33.74 25.75 -27.86
CA ARG A 651 -33.64 24.28 -27.91
C ARG A 651 -34.26 23.58 -26.69
N ALA A 652 -34.47 24.32 -25.60
CA ALA A 652 -35.08 23.82 -24.36
C ALA A 652 -34.47 22.50 -23.84
N GLN A 653 -33.14 22.36 -23.94
CA GLN A 653 -32.45 21.14 -23.49
C GLN A 653 -32.54 21.01 -21.97
N LYS A 654 -33.26 19.99 -21.49
CA LYS A 654 -33.59 19.77 -20.08
C LYS A 654 -32.38 19.86 -19.15
N GLU A 655 -31.24 19.33 -19.59
CA GLU A 655 -29.98 19.24 -18.84
C GLU A 655 -29.40 20.63 -18.53
N LEU A 656 -29.66 21.64 -19.36
CA LEU A 656 -29.24 23.02 -19.12
C LEU A 656 -30.20 23.79 -18.19
N HIS A 657 -31.32 23.18 -17.79
CA HIS A 657 -32.39 23.78 -16.98
C HIS A 657 -32.55 23.16 -15.60
N TRP A 658 -31.61 22.34 -15.12
CA TRP A 658 -31.71 21.71 -13.80
C TRP A 658 -31.64 22.70 -12.64
N SER A 659 -30.81 23.73 -12.74
CA SER A 659 -30.69 24.78 -11.71
C SER A 659 -31.75 25.86 -11.85
N ILE A 660 -32.14 26.19 -13.09
CA ILE A 660 -33.08 27.25 -13.42
C ILE A 660 -34.09 26.70 -14.43
N PRO A 661 -35.38 26.54 -14.06
CA PRO A 661 -36.41 25.97 -14.91
C PRO A 661 -36.61 26.74 -16.23
N HIS A 662 -36.94 26.01 -17.29
CA HIS A 662 -37.26 26.59 -18.60
C HIS A 662 -38.62 27.29 -18.56
N SER A 663 -38.62 28.59 -18.30
CA SER A 663 -39.81 29.45 -18.20
C SER A 663 -39.45 30.88 -18.61
N GLU A 664 -40.31 31.55 -19.36
CA GLU A 664 -39.99 32.88 -19.93
C GLU A 664 -39.71 33.93 -18.85
N ASP A 665 -40.31 33.85 -17.65
CA ASP A 665 -40.01 34.75 -16.53
C ASP A 665 -38.61 34.51 -15.95
N LYS A 666 -38.02 33.32 -16.15
CA LYS A 666 -36.66 32.97 -15.72
C LYS A 666 -35.63 33.06 -16.84
N ARG A 667 -36.03 33.35 -18.08
CA ARG A 667 -35.13 33.40 -19.25
C ARG A 667 -33.91 34.28 -19.05
N ASN A 668 -34.11 35.51 -18.57
CA ASN A 668 -33.00 36.44 -18.34
C ASN A 668 -32.04 35.93 -17.26
N ILE A 669 -32.56 35.39 -16.16
CA ILE A 669 -31.75 34.81 -15.07
C ILE A 669 -30.95 33.61 -15.58
N TRP A 670 -31.59 32.78 -16.43
CA TRP A 670 -30.93 31.64 -17.07
C TRP A 670 -29.82 32.08 -18.02
N MET A 671 -30.02 33.15 -18.80
CA MET A 671 -28.99 33.68 -19.71
C MET A 671 -27.81 34.27 -18.95
N GLU A 672 -28.08 35.05 -17.90
CA GLU A 672 -27.04 35.67 -17.07
C GLU A 672 -26.09 34.62 -16.47
N GLN A 673 -26.59 33.42 -16.15
CA GLN A 673 -25.73 32.36 -15.63
C GLN A 673 -24.62 31.94 -16.61
N PHE A 674 -24.84 32.07 -17.93
CA PHE A 674 -23.92 31.63 -18.98
C PHE A 674 -23.21 32.79 -19.70
N ALA A 675 -23.63 34.03 -19.43
CA ALA A 675 -23.10 35.22 -20.06
C ALA A 675 -21.59 35.40 -19.81
N SER A 676 -21.11 34.99 -18.62
CA SER A 676 -19.72 35.09 -18.21
C SER A 676 -18.77 34.03 -18.77
N LEU A 677 -19.28 32.99 -19.44
CA LEU A 677 -18.42 31.91 -19.94
C LEU A 677 -17.48 32.41 -21.03
N GLN A 678 -16.21 32.03 -20.96
CA GLN A 678 -15.24 32.25 -22.02
C GLN A 678 -15.63 31.48 -23.28
N PRO A 679 -15.25 31.93 -24.48
CA PRO A 679 -15.52 31.20 -25.73
C PRO A 679 -15.00 29.76 -25.65
N GLY A 680 -15.80 28.82 -26.16
CA GLY A 680 -15.48 27.39 -26.21
C GLY A 680 -15.69 26.64 -24.89
N GLN A 681 -16.23 27.28 -23.84
CA GLN A 681 -16.61 26.54 -22.64
C GLN A 681 -17.96 25.83 -22.83
N PRO A 682 -18.10 24.56 -22.42
CA PRO A 682 -19.36 23.83 -22.50
C PRO A 682 -20.42 24.37 -21.54
N TYR A 683 -21.63 24.64 -22.05
CA TYR A 683 -22.75 25.13 -21.25
C TYR A 683 -23.14 24.18 -20.13
N LEU A 684 -23.13 22.87 -20.41
CA LEU A 684 -23.50 21.86 -19.42
C LEU A 684 -22.62 21.96 -18.17
N LEU A 685 -21.31 22.18 -18.29
CA LEU A 685 -20.45 22.24 -17.10
C LEU A 685 -20.78 23.41 -16.17
N ARG A 686 -21.25 24.53 -16.75
CA ARG A 686 -21.75 25.65 -15.96
C ARG A 686 -23.05 25.28 -15.25
N ALA A 687 -24.01 24.66 -15.95
CA ALA A 687 -25.25 24.21 -15.34
C ALA A 687 -24.98 23.22 -14.18
N LEU A 688 -24.09 22.25 -14.39
CA LEU A 688 -23.69 21.28 -13.37
C LEU A 688 -23.09 21.97 -12.14
N SER A 689 -22.21 22.96 -12.32
CA SER A 689 -21.54 23.64 -11.20
C SER A 689 -22.48 24.29 -10.19
N GLN A 690 -23.75 24.52 -10.57
CA GLN A 690 -24.77 25.11 -9.71
C GLN A 690 -25.56 24.08 -8.88
N LEU A 691 -25.40 22.79 -9.18
CA LEU A 691 -26.08 21.71 -8.46
C LEU A 691 -25.46 21.48 -7.08
N THR A 692 -26.24 20.84 -6.19
CA THR A 692 -25.70 20.31 -4.94
C THR A 692 -24.73 19.17 -5.23
N ASP A 693 -23.83 18.82 -4.31
CA ASP A 693 -22.85 17.74 -4.54
C ASP A 693 -23.53 16.39 -4.86
N GLY A 694 -24.72 16.13 -4.29
CA GLY A 694 -25.51 14.93 -4.57
C GLY A 694 -26.11 14.95 -5.98
N ASP A 695 -26.80 16.04 -6.32
CA ASP A 695 -27.41 16.21 -7.65
C ASP A 695 -26.37 16.24 -8.75
N TYR A 696 -25.24 16.91 -8.51
CA TYR A 696 -24.12 17.02 -9.43
C TYR A 696 -23.65 15.65 -9.93
N LEU A 697 -23.37 14.74 -8.99
CA LEU A 697 -22.84 13.42 -9.35
C LEU A 697 -23.91 12.56 -10.02
N LYS A 698 -25.13 12.58 -9.48
CA LYS A 698 -26.27 11.86 -10.05
C LYS A 698 -26.45 12.22 -11.51
N VAL A 699 -26.53 13.51 -11.77
CA VAL A 699 -26.67 14.07 -13.10
C VAL A 699 -25.48 13.71 -13.99
N LEU A 700 -24.25 13.84 -13.48
CA LEU A 700 -23.05 13.52 -14.25
C LEU A 700 -23.06 12.05 -14.69
N ILE A 701 -23.46 11.13 -13.81
CA ILE A 701 -23.58 9.69 -14.10
C ILE A 701 -24.75 9.41 -15.07
N GLU A 702 -25.88 10.10 -14.94
CA GLU A 702 -27.05 9.96 -15.83
C GLU A 702 -26.73 10.43 -17.25
N THR A 703 -26.03 11.55 -17.37
CA THR A 703 -25.75 12.21 -18.64
C THR A 703 -24.56 11.58 -19.35
N CYS A 704 -23.55 11.11 -18.62
CA CYS A 704 -22.37 10.54 -19.27
C CYS A 704 -22.62 9.08 -19.70
N PRO A 705 -22.35 8.73 -20.97
CA PRO A 705 -22.61 7.39 -21.49
C PRO A 705 -21.86 6.32 -20.68
N LYS A 706 -22.63 5.36 -20.14
CA LYS A 706 -22.09 4.23 -19.37
C LYS A 706 -21.18 3.38 -20.27
N LYS A 707 -19.89 3.26 -19.96
CA LYS A 707 -19.05 2.20 -20.56
C LYS A 707 -19.63 0.84 -20.18
N ARG A 708 -19.53 -0.17 -21.05
CA ARG A 708 -20.07 -1.53 -20.84
C ARG A 708 -19.65 -2.21 -19.52
N TRP A 709 -18.53 -1.81 -18.94
CA TRP A 709 -18.03 -2.33 -17.66
C TRP A 709 -18.43 -1.46 -16.46
N TYR A 710 -19.21 -0.39 -16.66
CA TYR A 710 -19.85 0.30 -15.54
C TYR A 710 -20.86 -0.68 -14.92
N PRO A 711 -20.69 -0.98 -13.64
CA PRO A 711 -21.67 -1.75 -12.89
C PRO A 711 -22.97 -0.96 -12.92
N THR A 712 -24.04 -1.57 -13.40
CA THR A 712 -25.41 -1.03 -13.39
C THR A 712 -25.92 -0.98 -11.95
N LEU A 713 -25.36 -0.10 -11.13
CA LEU A 713 -25.93 0.22 -9.83
C LEU A 713 -27.01 1.29 -10.00
N PRO A 714 -28.14 1.18 -9.27
CA PRO A 714 -29.10 2.27 -9.15
C PRO A 714 -28.41 3.51 -8.60
N ILE A 715 -28.72 4.68 -9.17
CA ILE A 715 -28.18 6.00 -8.81
C ILE A 715 -28.36 6.30 -7.31
N GLU A 716 -29.42 5.78 -6.71
CA GLU A 716 -29.74 5.89 -5.27
C GLU A 716 -28.68 5.25 -4.36
N LYS A 717 -27.87 4.30 -4.85
CA LYS A 717 -26.74 3.72 -4.10
C LYS A 717 -25.49 4.63 -4.09
N TYR A 718 -25.40 5.60 -4.99
CA TYR A 718 -24.28 6.55 -5.03
C TYR A 718 -24.45 7.70 -4.04
N GLU A 719 -25.69 8.07 -3.70
CA GLU A 719 -26.01 9.13 -2.72
C GLU A 719 -25.73 8.73 -1.25
N LYS A 720 -25.74 7.42 -0.94
CA LYS A 720 -25.62 6.89 0.43
C LYS A 720 -24.24 6.29 0.75
N GLY A 721 -23.17 7.09 0.72
CA GLY A 721 -21.92 6.81 1.45
C GLY A 721 -20.81 5.99 0.76
N VAL A 722 -21.04 5.44 -0.44
CA VAL A 722 -20.02 4.64 -1.18
C VAL A 722 -18.89 5.51 -1.76
N LEU A 723 -19.09 6.82 -1.89
CA LEU A 723 -18.05 7.78 -2.29
C LEU A 723 -17.02 8.10 -1.20
N SER A 724 -17.17 7.59 0.02
CA SER A 724 -16.20 7.84 1.10
C SER A 724 -14.76 7.41 0.75
N GLU A 725 -14.60 6.46 -0.19
CA GLU A 725 -13.30 6.06 -0.74
C GLU A 725 -12.88 6.81 -2.03
N GLY A 726 -13.80 7.47 -2.73
CA GLY A 726 -13.58 8.13 -4.02
C GLY A 726 -13.85 9.64 -3.96
N VAL A 727 -12.83 10.46 -4.14
CA VAL A 727 -12.96 11.92 -4.19
C VAL A 727 -13.22 12.33 -5.63
N VAL A 728 -14.35 13.00 -5.90
CA VAL A 728 -14.56 13.70 -7.16
C VAL A 728 -13.62 14.90 -7.16
N LYS A 729 -12.52 14.84 -7.89
CA LYS A 729 -11.64 15.99 -8.07
C LYS A 729 -12.03 16.72 -9.33
N CYS A 730 -11.91 18.04 -9.27
CA CYS A 730 -12.14 18.92 -10.41
C CYS A 730 -13.52 18.77 -11.10
N GLY A 731 -14.58 18.34 -10.41
CA GLY A 731 -15.86 18.02 -11.06
C GLY A 731 -15.93 16.62 -11.71
N PHE A 732 -14.80 16.06 -12.13
CA PHE A 732 -14.83 15.08 -13.21
C PHE A 732 -13.94 13.85 -13.02
N TRP A 733 -13.25 13.79 -11.89
CA TRP A 733 -12.25 12.77 -11.61
C TRP A 733 -12.65 11.98 -10.39
N LEU A 734 -13.10 10.74 -10.52
CA LEU A 734 -13.33 9.91 -9.35
C LEU A 734 -12.01 9.25 -8.95
N GLN A 735 -11.21 9.96 -8.14
CA GLN A 735 -9.92 9.48 -7.66
C GLN A 735 -10.10 8.76 -6.32
N LYS A 736 -9.64 7.51 -6.24
CA LYS A 736 -9.57 6.80 -4.96
C LYS A 736 -8.63 7.55 -4.02
N LYS A 737 -9.08 7.81 -2.79
CA LYS A 737 -8.41 8.65 -1.77
C LYS A 737 -6.93 8.30 -1.52
N ASN A 738 -6.52 7.06 -1.83
CA ASN A 738 -5.18 6.53 -1.56
C ASN A 738 -4.26 6.37 -2.81
N VAL A 739 -4.67 6.79 -4.00
CA VAL A 739 -3.84 6.60 -5.23
C VAL A 739 -3.15 7.91 -5.60
N ARG A 740 -2.00 8.23 -4.99
CA ARG A 740 -1.13 9.38 -5.36
C ARG A 740 -0.49 9.27 -6.76
N LYS A 741 -0.74 8.19 -7.52
CA LYS A 741 -0.03 7.84 -8.76
C LYS A 741 -0.93 7.61 -9.99
N SER A 742 -1.98 8.39 -10.19
CA SER A 742 -2.59 8.44 -11.53
C SER A 742 -1.64 9.20 -12.48
N SER A 743 -1.22 8.55 -13.56
CA SER A 743 -0.25 9.09 -14.53
C SER A 743 -0.90 9.78 -15.73
N THR A 744 -2.20 9.53 -15.97
CA THR A 744 -2.97 10.14 -17.06
C THR A 744 -3.65 11.43 -16.59
N LEU A 745 -3.36 12.53 -17.29
CA LEU A 745 -4.04 13.82 -17.15
C LEU A 745 -4.82 14.09 -18.45
N PHE A 746 -6.03 14.63 -18.34
CA PHE A 746 -6.83 15.11 -19.47
C PHE A 746 -6.35 16.49 -19.94
N PRO A 747 -6.38 16.81 -21.25
CA PRO A 747 -6.84 15.96 -22.37
C PRO A 747 -5.97 14.72 -22.59
N SER A 748 -6.61 13.63 -23.04
CA SER A 748 -5.88 12.39 -23.33
C SER A 748 -5.32 12.37 -24.76
N ARG A 749 -5.94 13.13 -25.67
CA ARG A 749 -5.46 13.32 -27.06
C ARG A 749 -4.72 14.65 -27.23
N PHE A 750 -4.09 14.82 -28.40
CA PHE A 750 -3.54 16.10 -28.83
C PHE A 750 -4.64 16.96 -29.47
N LEU A 751 -4.74 18.21 -29.02
CA LEU A 751 -5.73 19.20 -29.46
C LEU A 751 -5.08 20.25 -30.36
N THR A 752 -5.80 20.78 -31.34
CA THR A 752 -5.41 22.01 -32.05
C THR A 752 -5.49 23.23 -31.12
N ALA A 753 -4.83 24.33 -31.48
CA ALA A 753 -4.84 25.54 -30.66
C ALA A 753 -6.26 26.11 -30.51
N LYS A 754 -7.05 26.09 -31.59
CA LYS A 754 -8.47 26.42 -31.57
C LYS A 754 -9.29 25.55 -30.61
N GLU A 755 -9.07 24.23 -30.61
CA GLU A 755 -9.79 23.30 -29.72
C GLU A 755 -9.45 23.54 -28.25
N MET A 756 -8.25 24.04 -27.92
CA MET A 756 -7.85 24.32 -26.54
C MET A 756 -8.59 25.51 -25.92
N GLN A 757 -9.16 26.40 -26.73
CA GLN A 757 -9.94 27.54 -26.25
C GLN A 757 -11.23 27.06 -25.57
N GLY A 758 -11.33 27.30 -24.26
CA GLY A 758 -12.45 26.85 -23.41
C GLY A 758 -12.40 25.37 -23.03
N TYR A 759 -11.34 24.64 -23.40
CA TYR A 759 -11.24 23.21 -23.18
C TYR A 759 -10.92 22.86 -21.72
N PRO A 760 -11.58 21.85 -21.11
CA PRO A 760 -11.30 21.44 -19.74
C PRO A 760 -9.90 20.84 -19.56
N ILE A 761 -9.26 21.13 -18.43
CA ILE A 761 -7.93 20.59 -18.08
C ILE A 761 -7.95 19.95 -16.70
N ALA A 762 -7.12 18.92 -16.52
CA ALA A 762 -6.91 18.28 -15.22
C ALA A 762 -5.71 18.90 -14.50
N ILE A 763 -5.95 19.43 -13.29
CA ILE A 763 -4.90 19.98 -12.42
C ILE A 763 -4.69 19.05 -11.23
N LYS A 764 -3.44 18.60 -11.03
CA LYS A 764 -3.04 17.73 -9.91
C LYS A 764 -3.05 18.48 -8.57
N GLU A 765 -2.99 17.71 -7.48
CA GLU A 765 -2.87 18.25 -6.11
C GLU A 765 -1.61 19.12 -5.90
N ASP A 766 -0.55 18.90 -6.68
CA ASP A 766 0.67 19.71 -6.63
C ASP A 766 0.60 20.95 -7.55
N GLY A 767 -0.54 21.16 -8.22
CA GLY A 767 -0.80 22.22 -9.19
C GLY A 767 -0.35 21.90 -10.62
N ALA A 768 0.27 20.74 -10.89
CA ALA A 768 0.78 20.42 -12.20
C ALA A 768 -0.33 20.00 -13.18
N PHE A 769 -0.21 20.40 -14.44
CA PHE A 769 -1.10 20.01 -15.54
C PHE A 769 -0.34 19.91 -16.87
N LEU A 770 -0.91 19.19 -17.84
CA LEU A 770 -0.30 18.94 -19.15
C LEU A 770 -1.17 19.52 -20.27
N LEU A 771 -0.54 20.15 -21.25
CA LEU A 771 -1.15 20.56 -22.51
C LEU A 771 -0.62 19.69 -23.64
N ARG A 772 -1.50 18.99 -24.33
CA ARG A 772 -1.18 18.14 -25.48
C ARG A 772 -1.61 18.85 -26.75
N TRP A 773 -0.66 19.48 -27.45
CA TRP A 773 -0.91 20.33 -28.61
C TRP A 773 -0.52 19.64 -29.93
N LYS A 774 -1.46 19.57 -30.86
CA LYS A 774 -1.22 19.25 -32.27
C LYS A 774 -0.79 20.53 -32.98
N HIS A 775 0.51 20.68 -33.16
CA HIS A 775 1.12 21.87 -33.71
C HIS A 775 0.78 22.02 -35.22
N PRO A 776 0.68 23.24 -35.77
CA PRO A 776 0.36 23.46 -37.19
C PRO A 776 1.28 22.76 -38.20
N ASP A 777 2.54 22.50 -37.82
CA ASP A 777 3.51 21.71 -38.60
C ASP A 777 3.20 20.20 -38.67
N GLY A 778 2.12 19.75 -38.02
CA GLY A 778 1.71 18.34 -37.93
C GLY A 778 2.35 17.57 -36.78
N SER A 779 3.27 18.16 -36.03
CA SER A 779 3.93 17.50 -34.89
C SER A 779 3.10 17.58 -33.60
N ASN A 780 3.29 16.59 -32.72
CA ASN A 780 2.63 16.53 -31.43
C ASN A 780 3.57 17.05 -30.33
N LYS A 781 3.17 18.12 -29.62
CA LYS A 781 3.94 18.76 -28.54
C LYS A 781 3.23 18.57 -27.20
N THR A 782 3.99 18.29 -26.14
CA THR A 782 3.46 18.22 -24.77
C THR A 782 4.13 19.28 -23.91
N LEU A 783 3.34 20.14 -23.28
CA LEU A 783 3.80 21.21 -22.40
C LEU A 783 3.37 20.90 -20.96
N SER A 784 4.31 20.96 -20.02
CA SER A 784 4.04 20.73 -18.59
C SER A 784 4.07 22.06 -17.85
N LEU A 785 2.94 22.43 -17.24
CA LEU A 785 2.75 23.69 -16.52
C LEU A 785 2.34 23.42 -15.07
N CYS A 786 2.40 24.46 -14.23
CA CYS A 786 1.99 24.38 -12.84
C CYS A 786 1.23 25.65 -12.43
N ALA A 787 0.05 25.47 -11.83
CA ALA A 787 -0.82 26.52 -11.33
C ALA A 787 -1.47 26.10 -10.00
N ARG A 788 -0.73 26.27 -8.89
CA ARG A 788 -1.19 25.85 -7.55
C ARG A 788 -2.43 26.61 -7.07
N PHE A 789 -2.55 27.90 -7.40
CA PHE A 789 -3.75 28.69 -7.11
C PHE A 789 -5.01 28.17 -7.82
N ALA A 790 -4.85 27.38 -8.88
CA ALA A 790 -5.95 26.79 -9.63
C ALA A 790 -6.29 25.35 -9.17
N ILE A 791 -5.68 24.85 -8.10
CA ILE A 791 -6.03 23.53 -7.53
C ILE A 791 -7.52 23.53 -7.16
N PRO A 792 -8.29 22.53 -7.62
CA PRO A 792 -9.69 22.33 -7.23
C PRO A 792 -9.86 22.15 -5.73
N LYS A 793 -10.71 22.98 -5.12
CA LYS A 793 -11.00 22.97 -3.69
C LYS A 793 -12.26 22.17 -3.37
N GLY A 794 -13.21 22.14 -4.31
CA GLY A 794 -14.47 21.41 -4.18
C GLY A 794 -14.65 20.31 -5.22
N ASN A 795 -15.64 19.45 -4.98
CA ASN A 795 -15.97 18.35 -5.88
C ASN A 795 -16.57 18.81 -7.21
N ARG A 796 -17.02 20.06 -7.33
CA ARG A 796 -17.71 20.65 -8.50
C ARG A 796 -16.79 21.56 -9.35
N ASP A 797 -15.54 21.72 -8.92
CA ASP A 797 -14.61 22.72 -9.44
C ASP A 797 -14.04 22.31 -10.81
N SER A 798 -14.62 22.74 -11.92
CA SER A 798 -13.97 22.54 -13.23
C SER A 798 -12.88 23.57 -13.51
N ARG A 799 -11.94 23.23 -14.40
CA ARG A 799 -10.88 24.13 -14.89
C ARG A 799 -10.83 24.06 -16.40
N ALA A 800 -10.79 25.20 -17.07
CA ALA A 800 -10.63 25.29 -18.51
C ALA A 800 -9.61 26.38 -18.88
N LEU A 801 -9.07 26.34 -20.10
CA LEU A 801 -8.16 27.36 -20.60
C LEU A 801 -8.89 28.44 -21.39
N SER A 802 -8.44 29.69 -21.29
CA SER A 802 -8.83 30.79 -22.16
C SER A 802 -7.60 31.59 -22.60
N PHE A 803 -7.42 31.78 -23.90
CA PHE A 803 -6.31 32.52 -24.47
C PHE A 803 -6.73 33.97 -24.73
N THR A 804 -6.32 34.87 -23.84
CA THR A 804 -6.68 36.29 -23.88
C THR A 804 -5.53 37.14 -24.41
N GLU A 805 -5.76 38.43 -24.67
CA GLU A 805 -4.69 39.36 -25.04
C GLU A 805 -3.63 39.53 -23.95
N HIS A 806 -3.98 39.24 -22.69
CA HIS A 806 -3.12 39.40 -21.52
C HIS A 806 -2.30 38.14 -21.19
N GLY A 807 -2.60 37.00 -21.81
CA GLY A 807 -1.89 35.74 -21.57
C GLY A 807 -2.81 34.52 -21.65
N ILE A 808 -2.52 33.50 -20.84
CA ILE A 808 -3.32 32.28 -20.70
C ILE A 808 -4.05 32.35 -19.36
N ASP A 809 -5.38 32.40 -19.40
CA ASP A 809 -6.24 32.31 -18.22
C ASP A 809 -6.67 30.85 -17.97
N ILE A 810 -6.68 30.45 -16.71
CA ILE A 810 -7.35 29.27 -16.20
C ILE A 810 -8.64 29.74 -15.57
N VAL A 811 -9.77 29.32 -16.12
CA VAL A 811 -11.10 29.73 -15.68
C VAL A 811 -11.84 28.59 -14.99
N ASP A 812 -12.73 28.96 -14.06
CA ASP A 812 -13.64 28.01 -13.43
C ASP A 812 -14.87 27.70 -14.32
N ALA A 813 -15.79 26.88 -13.81
CA ALA A 813 -17.04 26.54 -14.48
C ALA A 813 -17.92 27.76 -14.81
N SER A 814 -17.74 28.88 -14.09
CA SER A 814 -18.46 30.14 -14.29
C SER A 814 -17.76 31.08 -15.28
N GLY A 815 -16.61 30.69 -15.82
CA GLY A 815 -15.81 31.54 -16.71
C GLY A 815 -15.00 32.60 -15.98
N ARG A 816 -14.90 32.50 -14.65
CA ARG A 816 -14.10 33.43 -13.83
C ARG A 816 -12.64 33.03 -13.87
N SER A 817 -11.76 33.97 -14.21
CA SER A 817 -10.31 33.74 -14.19
C SER A 817 -9.78 33.53 -12.77
N LEU A 818 -9.07 32.43 -12.57
CA LEU A 818 -8.34 32.12 -11.35
C LEU A 818 -6.93 32.67 -11.48
N ARG A 819 -6.50 33.55 -10.59
CA ARG A 819 -5.20 34.23 -10.71
C ARG A 819 -4.38 34.01 -9.46
N SER A 820 -3.06 33.91 -9.62
CA SER A 820 -2.16 33.83 -8.47
C SER A 820 -2.24 35.15 -7.69
N SER A 821 -2.51 35.05 -6.38
CA SER A 821 -2.21 36.12 -5.43
C SER A 821 -0.74 35.99 -5.07
N ASN A 822 0.15 36.22 -6.04
CA ASN A 822 1.58 36.13 -5.76
C ASN A 822 1.88 37.25 -4.74
N LEU A 823 2.32 36.87 -3.53
CA LEU A 823 2.65 37.79 -2.42
C LEU A 823 3.72 38.84 -2.79
N TRP A 824 4.32 38.67 -3.97
CA TRP A 824 5.52 39.34 -4.47
C TRP A 824 5.26 40.28 -5.64
N SER A 825 4.05 40.27 -6.21
CA SER A 825 3.66 41.20 -7.27
C SER A 825 2.72 42.24 -6.68
N GLU A 826 3.16 43.49 -6.60
CA GLU A 826 2.36 44.64 -6.12
C GLU A 826 1.15 44.99 -7.02
N GLY A 827 0.82 44.15 -8.01
CA GLY A 827 -0.30 44.35 -8.93
C GLY A 827 -1.17 43.10 -9.11
N ILE A 828 -2.46 43.32 -9.35
CA ILE A 828 -3.40 42.26 -9.75
C ILE A 828 -2.97 41.78 -11.14
N SER A 829 -2.45 40.55 -11.22
CA SER A 829 -2.12 39.93 -12.50
C SER A 829 -3.30 40.02 -13.48
N LYS A 830 -3.04 40.33 -14.76
CA LYS A 830 -4.07 40.44 -15.79
C LYS A 830 -4.45 39.08 -16.42
N ALA A 831 -3.67 38.02 -16.17
CA ALA A 831 -3.98 36.66 -16.57
C ALA A 831 -3.46 35.63 -15.54
N SER A 832 -3.94 34.39 -15.57
CA SER A 832 -3.43 33.29 -14.74
C SER A 832 -1.95 33.01 -15.02
N ILE A 833 -1.56 33.09 -16.29
CA ILE A 833 -0.17 33.09 -16.76
C ILE A 833 -0.03 34.29 -17.70
N PRO A 834 0.53 35.42 -17.21
CA PRO A 834 0.72 36.63 -18.01
C PRO A 834 1.51 36.39 -19.29
N ARG A 835 1.16 37.11 -20.35
CA ARG A 835 1.88 37.10 -21.63
C ARG A 835 3.38 37.38 -21.46
N SER A 836 3.73 38.31 -20.58
CA SER A 836 5.12 38.65 -20.23
C SER A 836 5.89 37.50 -19.58
N GLU A 837 5.21 36.54 -18.95
CA GLU A 837 5.82 35.37 -18.31
C GLU A 837 5.93 34.17 -19.24
N LEU A 838 5.27 34.15 -20.40
CA LEU A 838 5.25 32.95 -21.26
C LEU A 838 6.66 32.52 -21.65
N HIS A 839 7.54 33.47 -22.00
CA HIS A 839 8.94 33.18 -22.34
C HIS A 839 9.76 32.60 -21.19
N SER A 840 9.50 33.01 -19.95
CA SER A 840 10.29 32.60 -18.78
C SER A 840 9.87 31.23 -18.23
N ARG A 841 8.73 30.69 -18.69
CA ARG A 841 8.24 29.36 -18.31
C ARG A 841 9.01 28.25 -19.04
N PRO A 842 9.02 27.01 -18.50
CA PRO A 842 9.54 25.85 -19.22
C PRO A 842 8.88 25.71 -20.59
N SER A 843 9.68 25.53 -21.64
CA SER A 843 9.21 25.53 -23.05
C SER A 843 8.60 26.87 -23.50
N GLY A 844 9.04 27.99 -22.94
CA GLY A 844 8.44 29.31 -23.15
C GLY A 844 8.23 29.72 -24.61
N ARG A 845 9.16 29.37 -25.51
CA ARG A 845 8.97 29.60 -26.95
C ARG A 845 7.75 28.86 -27.52
N LEU A 846 7.58 27.58 -27.15
CA LEU A 846 6.42 26.80 -27.56
C LEU A 846 5.11 27.29 -26.91
N LEU A 847 5.19 27.88 -25.70
CA LEU A 847 4.01 28.47 -25.05
C LEU A 847 3.57 29.77 -25.72
N VAL A 848 4.53 30.61 -26.12
CA VAL A 848 4.27 31.83 -26.88
C VAL A 848 3.66 31.46 -28.23
N ASP A 849 4.22 30.47 -28.90
CA ASP A 849 3.73 29.97 -30.19
C ASP A 849 2.31 29.39 -30.08
N LEU A 850 2.05 28.57 -29.04
CA LEU A 850 0.70 28.07 -28.74
C LEU A 850 -0.28 29.23 -28.50
N TRP A 851 0.10 30.22 -27.71
CA TRP A 851 -0.74 31.39 -27.42
C TRP A 851 -1.02 32.20 -28.69
N THR A 852 0.00 32.47 -29.50
CA THR A 852 -0.15 33.19 -30.78
C THR A 852 -1.07 32.43 -31.73
N THR A 853 -0.85 31.12 -31.89
CA THR A 853 -1.68 30.27 -32.76
C THR A 853 -3.13 30.26 -32.28
N ALA A 854 -3.38 30.09 -30.97
CA ALA A 854 -4.74 30.09 -30.41
C ALA A 854 -5.48 31.42 -30.64
N ARG A 855 -4.78 32.55 -30.46
CA ARG A 855 -5.34 33.90 -30.70
C ARG A 855 -5.68 34.11 -32.17
N GLN A 856 -4.79 33.70 -33.08
CA GLN A 856 -5.00 33.80 -34.54
C GLN A 856 -6.16 32.91 -35.01
N ASP A 857 -6.22 31.66 -34.55
CA ASP A 857 -7.29 30.70 -34.86
C ASP A 857 -8.68 31.17 -34.38
N CYS A 858 -8.70 31.99 -33.31
CA CYS A 858 -9.91 32.63 -32.80
C CYS A 858 -10.25 33.96 -33.53
N GLY A 859 -9.47 34.34 -34.55
CA GLY A 859 -9.71 35.52 -35.37
C GLY A 859 -9.17 36.83 -34.80
N HIS A 860 -8.26 36.79 -33.82
CA HIS A 860 -7.61 37.98 -33.28
C HIS A 860 -6.28 38.27 -33.98
N SER A 861 -6.03 39.55 -34.28
CA SER A 861 -4.73 40.01 -34.74
C SER A 861 -3.72 39.97 -33.57
N VAL A 862 -2.59 39.30 -33.78
CA VAL A 862 -1.47 39.30 -32.84
C VAL A 862 -0.35 40.13 -33.47
N ALA A 863 -0.03 41.27 -32.87
CA ALA A 863 1.12 42.06 -33.30
C ALA A 863 2.39 41.20 -33.23
N LYS A 864 3.13 41.13 -34.34
CA LYS A 864 4.50 40.60 -34.34
C LYS A 864 5.38 41.56 -33.56
N GLU A 865 5.52 41.35 -32.26
CA GLU A 865 6.55 42.05 -31.50
C GLU A 865 7.91 41.40 -31.78
N GLU A 866 8.80 42.19 -32.37
CA GLU A 866 10.23 41.89 -32.45
C GLU A 866 10.81 41.85 -31.04
N ILE A 867 10.89 40.65 -30.44
CA ILE A 867 11.70 40.43 -29.24
C ILE A 867 13.16 40.24 -29.70
N ASP A 868 13.69 41.23 -30.40
CA ASP A 868 15.11 41.33 -30.76
C ASP A 868 15.74 42.53 -30.03
N GLY A 869 15.57 42.53 -28.70
CA GLY A 869 16.51 43.22 -27.84
C GLY A 869 17.81 42.40 -27.77
N ILE A 870 18.93 43.01 -28.18
CA ILE A 870 20.35 42.58 -28.10
C ILE A 870 20.56 41.42 -27.11
N SER A 871 20.25 40.20 -27.54
CA SER A 871 20.45 39.04 -26.69
C SER A 871 21.83 38.47 -27.01
N LYS A 872 22.66 38.29 -26.00
CA LYS A 872 23.86 37.46 -26.14
C LYS A 872 23.43 36.10 -26.72
N LYS A 873 24.03 35.67 -27.84
CA LYS A 873 23.79 34.33 -28.40
C LYS A 873 24.46 33.32 -27.46
N TRP A 874 23.67 32.63 -26.65
CA TRP A 874 24.15 31.57 -25.79
C TRP A 874 24.38 30.28 -26.58
N GLY A 875 25.40 29.52 -26.20
CA GLY A 875 25.76 28.25 -26.85
C GLY A 875 24.87 27.09 -26.40
N ALA A 876 25.30 25.86 -26.69
CA ALA A 876 24.63 24.66 -26.19
C ALA A 876 24.60 24.66 -24.64
N PRO A 877 23.55 24.10 -24.01
CA PRO A 877 23.45 24.04 -22.55
C PRO A 877 24.66 23.33 -21.92
N GLY A 878 25.29 23.99 -20.94
CA GLY A 878 26.39 23.42 -20.15
C GLY A 878 25.91 22.49 -19.03
N GLN A 879 26.64 22.41 -17.92
CA GLN A 879 26.29 21.59 -16.76
C GLN A 879 25.06 22.10 -16.01
N LYS A 880 24.26 21.19 -15.48
CA LYS A 880 23.06 21.49 -14.66
C LYS A 880 23.44 21.85 -13.23
N TYR A 881 22.56 22.60 -12.57
CA TYR A 881 22.63 22.90 -11.13
C TYR A 881 22.51 21.61 -10.30
N LEU A 882 23.00 21.65 -9.06
CA LEU A 882 22.92 20.56 -8.11
C LEU A 882 21.53 20.49 -7.46
N ALA A 883 20.96 19.29 -7.41
CA ALA A 883 19.76 19.01 -6.62
C ALA A 883 20.04 19.11 -5.11
N SER A 884 19.00 19.30 -4.29
CA SER A 884 19.13 19.43 -2.83
C SER A 884 19.74 18.19 -2.17
N ASN A 885 19.52 17.01 -2.75
CA ASN A 885 20.06 15.72 -2.31
C ASN A 885 21.36 15.31 -3.03
N ALA A 886 22.03 16.22 -3.74
CA ALA A 886 23.26 15.92 -4.46
C ALA A 886 24.38 15.43 -3.51
N THR A 887 25.08 14.37 -3.93
CA THR A 887 26.20 13.76 -3.22
C THR A 887 27.49 14.60 -3.37
N LYS A 888 28.46 14.41 -2.47
CA LYS A 888 29.78 15.06 -2.57
C LYS A 888 30.48 14.78 -3.92
N GLN A 889 30.34 13.58 -4.47
CA GLN A 889 30.91 13.23 -5.77
C GLN A 889 30.28 14.02 -6.92
N GLN A 890 28.98 14.32 -6.85
CA GLN A 890 28.32 15.13 -7.88
C GLN A 890 28.72 16.60 -7.79
N MET A 891 29.02 17.10 -6.58
CA MET A 891 29.60 18.44 -6.42
C MET A 891 30.98 18.55 -7.08
N LEU A 892 31.85 17.55 -6.91
CA LEU A 892 33.18 17.52 -7.50
C LEU A 892 33.19 17.45 -9.04
N ARG A 893 32.05 17.12 -9.66
CA ARG A 893 31.89 17.10 -11.13
C ARG A 893 31.46 18.44 -11.71
N GLN A 894 31.12 19.42 -10.87
CA GLN A 894 30.76 20.77 -11.32
C GLN A 894 32.01 21.52 -11.80
N ASN A 895 31.85 22.37 -12.82
CA ASN A 895 32.90 23.30 -13.23
C ASN A 895 33.11 24.37 -12.14
N CYS A 896 34.36 24.60 -11.77
CA CYS A 896 34.79 25.64 -10.83
C CYS A 896 35.99 26.40 -11.44
N PRO A 897 35.82 27.62 -11.99
CA PRO A 897 34.58 28.39 -12.07
C PRO A 897 33.55 27.81 -13.05
N PRO A 898 32.24 28.04 -12.83
CA PRO A 898 31.20 27.69 -13.81
C PRO A 898 31.44 28.38 -15.16
N ARG A 899 31.23 27.65 -16.25
CA ARG A 899 31.34 28.19 -17.62
C ARG A 899 30.11 29.01 -17.97
N GLU A 900 30.22 29.93 -18.93
CA GLU A 900 29.13 30.84 -19.32
C GLU A 900 27.77 30.17 -19.62
N ASN A 901 27.76 28.93 -20.14
CA ASN A 901 26.53 28.20 -20.46
C ASN A 901 26.07 27.24 -19.34
N ASP A 902 26.77 27.16 -18.21
CA ASP A 902 26.43 26.31 -17.06
C ASP A 902 25.31 26.95 -16.23
N ALA A 903 24.49 26.13 -15.58
CA ALA A 903 23.40 26.64 -14.75
C ALA A 903 23.89 27.53 -13.60
N ASN A 904 25.02 27.17 -12.98
CA ASN A 904 25.56 27.90 -11.82
C ASN A 904 26.25 29.22 -12.20
N PHE A 905 26.51 29.49 -13.49
CA PHE A 905 27.06 30.77 -13.93
C PHE A 905 26.13 31.95 -13.57
N LEU A 906 24.83 31.82 -13.80
CA LEU A 906 23.86 32.86 -13.45
C LEU A 906 23.87 33.18 -11.96
N LEU A 907 23.97 32.15 -11.11
CA LEU A 907 24.01 32.32 -9.67
C LEU A 907 25.31 32.99 -9.22
N VAL A 908 26.45 32.58 -9.79
CA VAL A 908 27.76 33.20 -9.49
C VAL A 908 27.78 34.66 -9.93
N ALA A 909 27.39 34.96 -11.18
CA ALA A 909 27.35 36.33 -11.70
C ALA A 909 26.44 37.25 -10.86
N PHE A 910 25.28 36.74 -10.40
CA PHE A 910 24.43 37.49 -9.48
C PHE A 910 25.10 37.74 -8.12
N LEU A 911 25.78 36.72 -7.56
CA LEU A 911 26.45 36.86 -6.27
C LEU A 911 27.64 37.83 -6.36
N ASP A 912 28.40 37.82 -7.44
CA ASP A 912 29.49 38.76 -7.69
C ASP A 912 28.96 40.20 -7.80
N GLU A 913 27.83 40.41 -8.49
CA GLU A 913 27.20 41.73 -8.62
C GLU A 913 26.59 42.22 -7.28
N ARG A 914 25.89 41.33 -6.57
CA ARG A 914 25.10 41.69 -5.38
C ARG A 914 25.91 41.70 -4.09
N PHE A 915 26.94 40.87 -3.99
CA PHE A 915 27.77 40.65 -2.79
C PHE A 915 29.27 40.61 -3.14
N PRO A 916 29.83 41.70 -3.71
CA PRO A 916 31.24 41.73 -4.14
C PRO A 916 32.21 41.44 -3.00
N ASP A 917 31.90 41.90 -1.78
CA ASP A 917 32.72 41.70 -0.57
C ASP A 917 32.24 40.51 0.29
N GLY A 918 31.33 39.69 -0.24
CA GLY A 918 30.62 38.65 0.50
C GLY A 918 29.43 39.17 1.31
N GLY A 919 28.62 38.26 1.85
CA GLY A 919 27.42 38.63 2.59
C GLY A 919 26.45 37.48 2.88
N THR A 920 25.24 37.84 3.34
CA THR A 920 24.15 36.89 3.64
C THR A 920 23.03 37.03 2.62
N LEU A 921 22.79 35.99 1.82
CA LEU A 921 21.67 35.92 0.89
C LEU A 921 20.37 35.58 1.66
N ARG A 922 19.45 36.54 1.75
CA ARG A 922 18.17 36.35 2.45
C ARG A 922 17.08 35.89 1.47
N THR A 923 16.45 34.75 1.75
CA THR A 923 15.45 34.12 0.86
C THR A 923 13.99 34.39 1.24
N ALA A 924 13.75 35.00 2.40
CA ALA A 924 12.40 35.30 2.89
C ALA A 924 11.83 36.60 2.29
N PRO A 925 10.50 36.74 2.14
CA PRO A 925 9.87 38.01 1.78
C PRO A 925 10.01 39.06 2.86
N LYS A 926 10.05 40.34 2.46
CA LYS A 926 9.91 41.45 3.40
C LYS A 926 8.58 41.39 4.16
N ALA A 927 7.52 40.92 3.50
CA ALA A 927 6.21 40.68 4.11
C ALA A 927 6.19 39.63 5.24
N LYS A 928 7.15 38.69 5.26
CA LYS A 928 7.27 37.68 6.34
C LYS A 928 8.36 38.02 7.34
N VAL A 929 9.42 38.71 6.90
CA VAL A 929 10.60 39.03 7.67
C VAL A 929 10.97 40.48 7.35
N GLY A 930 10.64 41.40 8.25
CA GLY A 930 10.69 42.84 7.99
C GLY A 930 12.08 43.38 7.62
N ASP A 931 13.15 42.72 8.06
CA ASP A 931 14.55 43.05 7.74
C ASP A 931 15.10 42.24 6.55
N SER A 932 14.24 41.62 5.74
CA SER A 932 14.67 40.94 4.52
C SER A 932 15.14 41.92 3.43
N THR A 933 16.23 41.56 2.77
CA THR A 933 16.81 42.23 1.59
C THR A 933 16.24 41.72 0.27
N GLU A 934 15.33 40.72 0.32
CA GLU A 934 14.64 40.13 -0.83
C GLU A 934 15.57 39.60 -1.93
N ASP A 935 16.74 39.09 -1.56
CA ASP A 935 17.79 38.69 -2.51
C ASP A 935 17.36 37.53 -3.42
N LEU A 936 16.45 36.67 -2.96
CA LEU A 936 15.83 35.66 -3.81
C LEU A 936 15.08 36.29 -5.00
N GLN A 937 14.33 37.36 -4.74
CA GLN A 937 13.59 38.08 -5.77
C GLN A 937 14.56 38.83 -6.68
N ALA A 938 15.60 39.46 -6.12
CA ALA A 938 16.65 40.10 -6.89
C ALA A 938 17.34 39.11 -7.84
N PHE A 939 17.59 37.87 -7.41
CA PHE A 939 18.15 36.82 -8.28
C PHE A 939 17.18 36.37 -9.39
N VAL A 940 15.89 36.23 -9.07
CA VAL A 940 14.87 35.92 -10.08
C VAL A 940 14.79 37.04 -11.12
N GLN A 941 14.84 38.31 -10.70
CA GLN A 941 14.84 39.45 -11.62
C GLN A 941 16.14 39.53 -12.43
N PHE A 942 17.27 39.20 -11.83
CA PHE A 942 18.55 39.07 -12.52
C PHE A 942 18.45 38.06 -13.68
N CYS A 943 17.87 36.88 -13.44
CA CYS A 943 17.64 35.89 -14.48
C CYS A 943 16.71 36.38 -15.62
N LYS A 944 15.81 37.33 -15.32
CA LYS A 944 14.85 37.93 -16.29
C LYS A 944 15.45 39.06 -17.13
N ARG A 945 16.64 39.58 -16.81
CA ARG A 945 17.30 40.64 -17.60
C ARG A 945 17.49 40.20 -19.05
N SER A 946 17.40 41.13 -20.00
CA SER A 946 17.49 40.85 -21.45
C SER A 946 18.75 40.05 -21.81
N GLU A 947 19.89 40.36 -21.18
CA GLU A 947 21.18 39.68 -21.35
C GLU A 947 21.14 38.18 -20.99
N PHE A 948 20.41 37.80 -19.93
CA PHE A 948 20.30 36.41 -19.43
C PHE A 948 19.00 35.71 -19.83
N SER A 949 18.03 36.45 -20.37
CA SER A 949 16.71 35.92 -20.75
C SER A 949 16.78 34.73 -21.72
N ARG A 950 17.81 34.71 -22.60
CA ARG A 950 18.09 33.62 -23.54
C ARG A 950 19.11 32.59 -23.02
N HIS A 951 19.58 32.70 -21.77
CA HIS A 951 20.50 31.74 -21.18
C HIS A 951 19.82 30.35 -21.05
N PRO A 952 20.50 29.23 -21.36
CA PRO A 952 19.91 27.88 -21.39
C PRO A 952 19.20 27.46 -20.10
N TYR A 953 19.63 28.02 -18.96
CA TYR A 953 19.11 27.69 -17.63
C TYR A 953 18.33 28.83 -16.94
N SER A 954 18.14 29.99 -17.59
CA SER A 954 17.40 31.11 -16.97
C SER A 954 15.96 30.73 -16.61
N SER A 955 15.20 30.20 -17.58
CA SER A 955 13.83 29.71 -17.37
C SER A 955 13.74 28.59 -16.33
N THR A 956 14.80 27.81 -16.19
CA THR A 956 14.87 26.73 -15.19
C THR A 956 15.01 27.32 -13.78
N TRP A 957 15.93 28.26 -13.56
CA TRP A 957 16.06 28.95 -12.27
C TRP A 957 14.80 29.71 -11.88
N ILE A 958 14.22 30.46 -12.83
CA ILE A 958 12.95 31.18 -12.62
C ILE A 958 11.86 30.16 -12.25
N GLY A 959 11.71 29.07 -13.00
CA GLY A 959 10.71 28.05 -12.68
C GLY A 959 10.89 27.40 -11.30
N LEU A 960 12.12 27.30 -10.79
CA LEU A 960 12.44 26.73 -9.47
C LEU A 960 12.20 27.68 -8.30
N LEU A 961 12.36 28.99 -8.53
CA LEU A 961 12.43 30.00 -7.49
C LEU A 961 11.30 31.03 -7.53
N ASP A 962 10.70 31.29 -8.68
CA ASP A 962 9.57 32.21 -8.88
C ASP A 962 8.22 31.46 -8.76
N ARG A 963 7.94 30.98 -7.54
CA ARG A 963 6.76 30.17 -7.21
C ARG A 963 6.31 30.45 -5.77
N ASP A 964 5.04 30.15 -5.46
CA ASP A 964 4.45 30.36 -4.12
C ASP A 964 5.25 29.72 -2.96
N ALA A 965 5.89 28.57 -3.23
CA ALA A 965 6.80 27.89 -2.32
C ALA A 965 8.16 27.63 -3.00
N PRO A 966 9.10 28.60 -2.96
CA PRO A 966 10.37 28.53 -3.68
C PRO A 966 11.25 27.38 -3.18
N LEU A 967 11.97 26.71 -4.08
CA LEU A 967 12.89 25.62 -3.72
C LEU A 967 14.24 26.17 -3.21
N VAL A 968 14.19 26.98 -2.16
CA VAL A 968 15.36 27.69 -1.59
C VAL A 968 16.50 26.76 -1.16
N GLY A 969 16.19 25.51 -0.81
CA GLY A 969 17.20 24.49 -0.48
C GLY A 969 18.18 24.16 -1.63
N LEU A 970 17.81 24.47 -2.88
CA LEU A 970 18.72 24.35 -4.03
C LEU A 970 19.84 25.39 -4.00
N LEU A 971 19.56 26.61 -3.54
CA LEU A 971 20.56 27.68 -3.48
C LEU A 971 21.70 27.31 -2.54
N GLY A 972 21.40 26.75 -1.37
CA GLY A 972 22.42 26.38 -0.37
C GLY A 972 23.49 25.41 -0.91
N LYS A 973 23.09 24.43 -1.74
CA LYS A 973 24.03 23.49 -2.37
C LYS A 973 24.83 24.10 -3.51
N ASN A 974 24.22 24.98 -4.29
CA ASN A 974 24.88 25.59 -5.45
C ASN A 974 25.79 26.77 -5.06
N ILE A 975 25.50 27.49 -3.98
CA ILE A 975 26.40 28.50 -3.39
C ILE A 975 27.73 27.87 -2.92
N GLN A 976 27.73 26.57 -2.56
CA GLN A 976 28.98 25.88 -2.20
C GLN A 976 29.94 25.76 -3.39
N ILE A 977 29.44 25.73 -4.62
CA ILE A 977 30.29 25.75 -5.83
C ILE A 977 30.99 27.10 -5.94
N TYR A 978 30.27 28.20 -5.74
CA TYR A 978 30.86 29.54 -5.70
C TYR A 978 31.97 29.67 -4.65
N ARG A 979 31.70 29.19 -3.42
CA ARG A 979 32.70 29.18 -2.33
C ARG A 979 33.95 28.37 -2.69
N ALA A 980 33.78 27.23 -3.37
CA ALA A 980 34.91 26.41 -3.80
C ALA A 980 35.77 27.14 -4.86
N CYS A 981 35.16 27.93 -5.75
CA CYS A 981 35.88 28.72 -6.75
C CYS A 981 36.77 29.80 -6.11
N GLN A 982 36.27 30.48 -5.07
CA GLN A 982 37.01 31.52 -4.36
C GLN A 982 38.22 30.97 -3.59
N VAL A 983 38.11 29.76 -3.01
CA VAL A 983 39.23 29.11 -2.32
C VAL A 983 40.34 28.70 -3.29
N SER A 984 40.00 28.30 -4.52
CA SER A 984 40.98 27.92 -5.54
C SER A 984 41.70 29.12 -6.18
N GLY A 985 41.10 30.31 -6.16
CA GLY A 985 41.71 31.54 -6.67
C GLY A 985 42.85 32.09 -5.80
N ASN A 986 42.76 31.93 -4.47
CA ASN A 986 43.75 32.45 -3.53
C ASN A 986 45.07 31.64 -3.46
N TYR A 987 45.13 30.43 -4.03
CA TYR A 987 46.37 29.65 -4.09
C TYR A 987 47.28 29.98 -5.29
N ASN A 988 46.83 30.84 -6.23
CA ASN A 988 47.59 31.18 -7.44
C ASN A 988 48.16 32.61 -7.43
N LEU A 989 48.15 33.31 -6.29
CA LEU A 989 48.64 34.70 -6.17
C LEU A 989 49.85 34.89 -5.22
N GLU A 990 50.41 33.83 -4.63
CA GLU A 990 51.59 33.90 -3.75
C GLU A 990 52.82 33.14 -4.29
N SER A 991 53.05 33.16 -5.61
CA SER A 991 54.32 32.70 -6.18
C SER A 991 54.79 33.60 -7.33
N HIS A 992 55.04 34.87 -7.02
CA HIS A 992 56.04 35.73 -7.64
C HIS A 992 56.12 37.04 -6.84
N ASP A 993 56.83 36.99 -5.71
CA ASP A 993 57.94 37.89 -5.35
C ASP A 993 58.62 37.39 -4.07
#